data_AF-A0A953QYI4-F1
#
_entry.id   AF-A0A953QYI4-F1
#
_cell.length_a   1.000
_cell.length_b   1.000
_cell.length_c   1.000
_cell.angle_alpha   90.00
_cell.angle_beta   90.00
_cell.angle_gamma   90.00
#
_symmetry.space_group_name_H-M   'P 1'
#
loop_
_entity.id
_entity.type
_entity.pdbx_description
1 polymer ?
#
loop_
_entity_poly.entity_id
_entity_poly.type
_entity_poly.pdbx_seq_one_letter_code
_entity_poly.pdbx_strand_id
1 'polypeptide(L)'
;MKLIIRRIISRRILSLVWMLPLTAALLVTYGMGLKAGEPQRDGQQNPQERRAAPAHQAPSNPRAVPNTGNAPRSGANAPGRATPREIPKAASPAQAAPNVERPSRGAQDRAPRVAPNVAQPPRETPKAAQPRREIPGQARPVPNAAQPRVVPGQPSRPEPGVSRQPRTIPGGPVPGGRNVITERHIPQGETTRHNDGTYSVRTKSGGEYSMRPNGSVRTFQSQRGEAQFRVDGSVRSVHSRDLTVVHGPLGGASVIRERPDHSVIVAHGGGRGYIQRPFVARNHEFVQRTIYGERGVFNRFYQPYRFRGFMLYAYAPVIYYPPIFYNWMFAPWPVGVYFHWGWMGAPWYGYYGPYFTPYAAYPGGPFWLTDYMLAAALEQDYRDRVAGNEAAALASPYGAGQVPISDQVKQAIADEVRRQLALENQESQMVARSAIPDPALSGLARLLSDNNPHVFVVSSSLDVVAGTEECVVTPGDVLQLDEAPPADSQVAYLRVLASKGGDCARGSIVAVSLQDLQEMQNHMREVIDQGLVDLRSRQGQAGIPAAPPAALRGQIQAPYADAAPPPDPNGVDVLSQTEKEGGIAEQQVLDQAFQPPEGAAKTMVPPGSIRLGQNVDEVTAILGAPRVVVDLGVKQIYVYTGLKVTFTSGKVTNVE
;
A
#
# COMPACT_ATOMS: atom_id res chain seq x y z
N MET A 1 8.51 -55.88 -19.76
CA MET A 1 9.69 -56.47 -20.45
C MET A 1 9.35 -56.59 -21.93
N LYS A 2 10.27 -56.20 -22.84
CA LYS A 2 10.12 -56.22 -24.32
C LYS A 2 9.06 -55.21 -24.84
N LEU A 3 9.43 -54.19 -25.64
CA LEU A 3 9.95 -54.13 -27.03
C LEU A 3 8.82 -54.23 -28.10
N ILE A 4 8.86 -53.67 -29.33
CA ILE A 4 9.48 -52.46 -29.98
C ILE A 4 9.25 -52.62 -31.52
N ILE A 5 9.29 -51.53 -32.33
CA ILE A 5 9.43 -51.57 -33.83
C ILE A 5 8.18 -52.11 -34.61
N ARG A 6 7.78 -51.74 -35.85
CA ARG A 6 8.19 -50.83 -36.98
C ARG A 6 6.86 -50.45 -37.75
N ARG A 7 6.75 -49.68 -38.86
CA ARG A 7 7.62 -49.37 -40.04
C ARG A 7 7.03 -48.20 -40.90
N ILE A 8 7.71 -47.86 -42.02
CA ILE A 8 7.34 -46.98 -43.17
C ILE A 8 7.73 -45.48 -42.93
N ILE A 9 8.71 -44.83 -43.59
CA ILE A 9 9.16 -44.70 -45.02
C ILE A 9 8.23 -43.71 -45.78
N SER A 10 8.65 -42.61 -46.44
CA SER A 10 9.91 -42.21 -47.12
C SER A 10 10.21 -40.70 -46.92
N ARG A 11 11.47 -40.21 -46.92
CA ARG A 11 12.25 -39.62 -48.05
C ARG A 11 11.57 -38.49 -48.86
N ARG A 12 12.27 -37.43 -49.31
CA ARG A 12 13.57 -36.79 -48.94
C ARG A 12 13.72 -35.44 -49.68
N ILE A 13 14.36 -34.47 -49.04
CA ILE A 13 15.41 -33.54 -49.55
C ILE A 13 15.41 -33.17 -51.06
N LEU A 14 15.34 -31.86 -51.36
CA LEU A 14 16.40 -31.18 -52.14
C LEU A 14 16.53 -29.70 -51.71
N SER A 15 17.66 -29.08 -52.05
CA SER A 15 18.09 -27.74 -51.62
C SER A 15 18.24 -26.77 -52.82
N LEU A 16 18.81 -25.57 -52.56
CA LEU A 16 19.30 -24.50 -53.46
C LEU A 16 18.42 -23.21 -53.51
N VAL A 17 18.97 -21.99 -53.65
CA VAL A 17 20.30 -21.43 -53.24
C VAL A 17 20.31 -19.88 -53.40
N TRP A 18 21.12 -19.14 -52.62
CA TRP A 18 21.48 -17.69 -52.74
C TRP A 18 20.30 -16.67 -52.74
N MET A 19 20.33 -15.53 -52.03
CA MET A 19 21.35 -14.48 -51.97
C MET A 19 21.26 -13.66 -50.66
N LEU A 20 22.38 -13.04 -50.27
CA LEU A 20 22.43 -11.82 -49.45
C LEU A 20 22.93 -10.68 -50.35
N PRO A 21 22.53 -9.42 -50.09
CA PRO A 21 23.59 -8.46 -49.71
C PRO A 21 23.18 -7.36 -48.69
N LEU A 22 24.18 -6.98 -47.88
CA LEU A 22 24.57 -5.61 -47.47
C LEU A 22 23.56 -4.60 -46.87
N THR A 23 23.88 -4.15 -45.62
CA THR A 23 24.11 -2.74 -45.15
C THR A 23 23.07 -1.61 -45.41
N ALA A 24 23.03 -0.49 -44.67
CA ALA A 24 23.86 0.05 -43.57
C ALA A 24 23.03 0.97 -42.65
N ALA A 25 23.68 1.61 -41.66
CA ALA A 25 23.06 2.56 -40.74
C ALA A 25 22.91 4.00 -41.31
N LEU A 26 22.18 4.83 -40.54
CA LEU A 26 21.91 6.27 -40.63
C LEU A 26 22.92 7.14 -41.42
N LEU A 27 22.37 8.13 -42.16
CA LEU A 27 23.06 9.41 -42.42
C LEU A 27 22.08 10.56 -42.79
N VAL A 28 21.76 11.44 -41.82
CA VAL A 28 21.33 12.86 -42.00
C VAL A 28 21.78 13.60 -40.74
N THR A 29 22.96 14.24 -40.67
CA THR A 29 23.34 15.57 -41.19
C THR A 29 22.38 16.73 -40.87
N TYR A 30 22.68 17.44 -39.78
CA TYR A 30 22.47 18.89 -39.70
C TYR A 30 23.74 19.56 -39.18
N GLY A 31 24.19 20.63 -39.84
CA GLY A 31 25.44 21.31 -39.51
C GLY A 31 25.22 22.56 -38.65
N MET A 32 26.14 22.82 -37.71
CA MET A 32 26.33 24.14 -37.12
C MET A 32 27.52 24.85 -37.80
N GLY A 33 27.48 26.19 -37.85
CA GLY A 33 28.44 27.00 -38.60
C GLY A 33 29.64 27.49 -37.79
N LEU A 34 30.83 27.23 -38.31
CA LEU A 34 32.00 28.15 -38.42
C LEU A 34 32.35 29.08 -37.23
N LYS A 35 33.40 28.68 -36.47
CA LYS A 35 34.62 29.43 -36.08
C LYS A 35 35.08 29.03 -34.65
N ALA A 36 36.38 28.90 -34.33
CA ALA A 36 37.60 28.77 -35.16
C ALA A 36 38.72 28.17 -34.27
N GLY A 37 39.73 27.51 -34.86
CA GLY A 37 40.90 27.00 -34.13
C GLY A 37 41.57 25.79 -34.80
N GLU A 38 42.84 25.95 -35.17
CA GLU A 38 43.71 24.98 -35.87
C GLU A 38 44.78 24.39 -34.92
N PRO A 39 45.56 23.35 -35.31
CA PRO A 39 45.27 22.20 -36.19
C PRO A 39 45.88 20.85 -35.71
N GLN A 40 45.77 19.82 -36.58
CA GLN A 40 46.68 18.66 -36.76
C GLN A 40 46.87 17.57 -35.67
N ARG A 41 46.52 16.33 -36.06
CA ARG A 41 47.40 15.15 -35.95
C ARG A 41 47.01 14.06 -36.97
N ASP A 42 48.01 13.35 -37.49
CA ASP A 42 47.87 12.49 -38.67
C ASP A 42 47.56 11.00 -38.38
N GLY A 43 46.98 10.35 -39.39
CA GLY A 43 47.67 9.24 -40.07
C GLY A 43 47.76 7.88 -39.37
N GLN A 44 46.96 6.92 -39.85
CA GLN A 44 47.19 5.48 -39.64
C GLN A 44 48.35 4.99 -40.53
N GLN A 45 49.09 3.96 -40.10
CA GLN A 45 49.29 2.73 -40.90
C GLN A 45 49.96 1.57 -40.13
N ASN A 46 49.80 0.37 -40.69
CA ASN A 46 50.29 -0.98 -40.32
C ASN A 46 50.83 -1.59 -41.68
N PRO A 47 51.29 -2.86 -41.87
CA PRO A 47 51.42 -4.02 -40.97
C PRO A 47 52.66 -4.95 -41.24
N GLN A 48 52.60 -6.21 -40.76
CA GLN A 48 53.22 -7.46 -41.32
C GLN A 48 54.75 -7.71 -41.10
N GLU A 49 55.31 -8.95 -41.13
CA GLU A 49 54.79 -10.30 -41.48
C GLU A 49 55.61 -11.52 -40.92
N ARG A 50 55.03 -12.76 -40.99
CA ARG A 50 55.66 -14.14 -41.00
C ARG A 50 56.30 -14.65 -39.67
N ARG A 51 56.37 -15.96 -39.34
CA ARG A 51 55.87 -17.25 -39.93
C ARG A 51 55.68 -18.36 -38.84
N ALA A 52 55.14 -19.54 -39.19
CA ALA A 52 54.75 -20.66 -38.28
C ALA A 52 55.87 -21.74 -38.09
N ALA A 53 56.10 -22.34 -36.91
CA ALA A 53 55.46 -23.54 -36.25
C ALA A 53 55.94 -24.93 -36.80
N PRO A 54 55.74 -26.11 -36.13
CA PRO A 54 55.45 -26.44 -34.71
C PRO A 54 56.32 -27.58 -34.08
N ALA A 55 56.22 -27.87 -32.76
CA ALA A 55 56.66 -29.14 -32.11
C ALA A 55 56.05 -29.35 -30.69
N HIS A 56 56.26 -30.53 -30.07
CA HIS A 56 55.62 -31.01 -28.82
C HIS A 56 56.63 -31.41 -27.70
N GLN A 57 56.10 -31.60 -26.46
CA GLN A 57 56.68 -32.28 -25.27
C GLN A 57 57.71 -31.53 -24.39
N ALA A 58 57.74 -31.91 -23.11
CA ALA A 58 58.64 -31.45 -22.04
C ALA A 58 59.67 -32.55 -21.68
N PRO A 59 60.82 -32.26 -21.03
CA PRO A 59 60.92 -32.00 -19.58
C PRO A 59 61.95 -30.88 -19.25
N SER A 60 62.45 -30.55 -18.05
CA SER A 60 62.91 -31.28 -16.85
C SER A 60 63.48 -30.25 -15.82
N ASN A 61 63.95 -30.69 -14.63
CA ASN A 61 64.58 -29.82 -13.60
C ASN A 61 65.71 -30.57 -12.85
N PRO A 62 66.94 -30.02 -12.63
CA PRO A 62 68.08 -30.80 -12.13
C PRO A 62 68.35 -30.78 -10.61
N ARG A 63 68.25 -31.97 -10.00
CA ARG A 63 69.03 -32.58 -8.88
C ARG A 63 69.80 -31.70 -7.86
N ALA A 64 69.57 -32.04 -6.57
CA ALA A 64 70.62 -32.38 -5.59
C ALA A 64 70.11 -33.38 -4.52
N VAL A 65 70.93 -34.37 -4.15
CA VAL A 65 70.79 -35.41 -3.08
C VAL A 65 72.21 -36.01 -2.83
N PRO A 66 72.56 -36.81 -1.79
CA PRO A 66 71.78 -37.78 -0.96
C PRO A 66 71.28 -37.18 0.39
N ASN A 67 70.88 -37.84 1.49
CA ASN A 67 70.61 -39.23 1.99
C ASN A 67 69.79 -39.05 3.33
N THR A 68 69.23 -39.99 4.11
CA THR A 68 68.55 -41.32 4.01
C THR A 68 67.81 -41.51 5.37
N GLY A 69 66.86 -42.42 5.61
CA GLY A 69 66.25 -43.50 4.83
C GLY A 69 65.27 -44.33 5.68
N ASN A 70 64.95 -45.56 5.25
CA ASN A 70 64.09 -46.57 5.90
C ASN A 70 62.57 -46.29 6.05
N ALA A 71 61.79 -47.37 5.89
CA ALA A 71 60.32 -47.50 5.80
C ALA A 71 59.97 -48.99 6.16
N PRO A 72 58.76 -49.61 5.95
CA PRO A 72 57.57 -49.17 5.22
C PRO A 72 56.17 -49.52 5.83
N ARG A 73 55.12 -49.43 4.99
CA ARG A 73 53.65 -49.43 5.20
C ARG A 73 52.94 -50.80 5.43
N SER A 74 51.71 -50.73 5.96
CA SER A 74 50.54 -51.63 5.71
C SER A 74 49.22 -50.84 6.00
N GLY A 75 47.96 -51.29 5.83
CA GLY A 75 47.40 -52.55 5.28
C GLY A 75 45.93 -52.45 4.78
N ALA A 76 45.02 -51.80 5.53
CA ALA A 76 43.64 -51.37 5.19
C ALA A 76 42.43 -52.38 5.17
N ASN A 77 41.21 -51.79 5.13
CA ASN A 77 39.86 -52.32 4.79
C ASN A 77 38.90 -52.90 5.87
N ALA A 78 37.58 -52.85 5.56
CA ALA A 78 36.38 -53.22 6.36
C ALA A 78 35.59 -54.38 5.66
N PRO A 79 34.25 -54.70 5.81
CA PRO A 79 33.05 -53.98 6.37
C PRO A 79 32.03 -54.85 7.21
N GLY A 80 30.81 -54.35 7.58
CA GLY A 80 29.65 -55.26 7.86
C GLY A 80 28.43 -54.98 8.81
N ARG A 81 27.67 -53.86 8.72
CA ARG A 81 26.17 -53.71 8.86
C ARG A 81 25.29 -54.60 9.82
N ALA A 82 24.53 -53.99 10.79
CA ALA A 82 23.13 -54.33 11.23
C ALA A 82 22.51 -53.38 12.34
N THR A 83 21.17 -53.39 12.56
CA THR A 83 20.33 -52.59 13.55
C THR A 83 18.92 -53.29 13.75
N PRO A 84 17.82 -52.80 14.42
CA PRO A 84 17.52 -51.59 15.28
C PRO A 84 16.55 -51.80 16.53
N ARG A 85 16.13 -50.69 17.22
CA ARG A 85 14.89 -50.45 18.07
C ARG A 85 14.73 -51.22 19.43
N GLU A 86 13.83 -50.89 20.38
CA GLU A 86 12.61 -50.01 20.47
C GLU A 86 12.38 -49.33 21.88
N ILE A 87 11.18 -48.81 22.22
CA ILE A 87 10.81 -48.07 23.48
C ILE A 87 9.43 -48.51 24.03
N PRO A 88 9.17 -48.48 25.37
CA PRO A 88 7.88 -47.94 25.86
C PRO A 88 7.92 -47.11 27.19
N LYS A 89 6.73 -46.70 27.66
CA LYS A 89 6.43 -45.66 28.69
C LYS A 89 6.40 -46.13 30.17
N ALA A 90 6.70 -45.16 31.06
CA ALA A 90 6.03 -44.77 32.33
C ALA A 90 5.41 -45.79 33.32
N ALA A 91 5.75 -45.63 34.62
CA ALA A 91 4.83 -45.70 35.77
C ALA A 91 5.50 -45.19 37.07
N SER A 92 4.70 -44.81 38.07
CA SER A 92 5.10 -44.75 39.49
C SER A 92 4.08 -45.52 40.32
N PRO A 93 4.50 -46.16 41.43
CA PRO A 93 3.81 -45.86 42.69
C PRO A 93 4.71 -45.85 43.95
N ALA A 94 4.08 -45.37 45.03
CA ALA A 94 4.20 -45.67 46.47
C ALA A 94 5.11 -46.84 46.96
N GLN A 95 5.55 -46.93 48.24
CA GLN A 95 5.06 -46.33 49.50
C GLN A 95 6.06 -46.58 50.66
N ALA A 96 6.25 -45.66 51.64
CA ALA A 96 6.85 -45.98 52.96
C ALA A 96 6.72 -44.87 54.05
N ALA A 97 5.53 -44.72 54.66
CA ALA A 97 5.25 -44.27 56.04
C ALA A 97 5.77 -42.89 56.62
N PRO A 98 5.17 -42.36 57.72
CA PRO A 98 5.29 -40.93 58.10
C PRO A 98 5.68 -40.63 59.57
N ASN A 99 5.82 -39.34 59.96
CA ASN A 99 5.38 -38.90 61.30
C ASN A 99 5.18 -37.37 61.49
N VAL A 100 3.99 -37.01 62.02
CA VAL A 100 3.66 -35.97 63.05
C VAL A 100 3.93 -34.45 62.82
N GLU A 101 3.00 -33.63 63.36
CA GLU A 101 2.96 -32.16 63.34
C GLU A 101 3.45 -31.47 64.65
N ARG A 102 4.01 -30.26 64.49
CA ARG A 102 3.79 -28.99 65.24
C ARG A 102 3.51 -29.00 66.78
N PRO A 103 4.32 -28.27 67.57
CA PRO A 103 3.91 -26.95 68.15
C PRO A 103 4.98 -25.85 67.90
N SER A 104 4.78 -24.52 67.91
CA SER A 104 3.80 -23.54 68.45
C SER A 104 4.23 -22.79 69.74
N ARG A 105 4.57 -21.49 69.58
CA ARG A 105 4.68 -20.36 70.55
C ARG A 105 5.92 -20.23 71.47
N GLY A 106 6.43 -19.00 71.59
CA GLY A 106 7.05 -18.47 72.83
C GLY A 106 8.31 -17.58 72.69
N ALA A 107 8.16 -16.25 72.61
CA ALA A 107 9.16 -15.22 72.97
C ALA A 107 8.54 -13.79 72.87
N GLN A 108 9.11 -12.79 73.56
CA GLN A 108 8.60 -11.41 73.62
C GLN A 108 9.72 -10.33 73.47
N ASP A 109 9.25 -9.11 73.15
CA ASP A 109 9.79 -7.79 73.53
C ASP A 109 10.94 -7.07 72.77
N ARG A 110 10.84 -5.74 72.90
CA ARG A 110 11.73 -4.62 72.52
C ARG A 110 11.84 -4.18 71.05
N ALA A 111 10.95 -3.25 70.72
CA ALA A 111 11.18 -2.10 69.84
C ALA A 111 12.18 -1.09 70.50
N PRO A 112 12.62 0.04 69.88
CA PRO A 112 11.90 0.88 68.90
C PRO A 112 12.60 1.12 67.55
N ARG A 113 11.82 1.55 66.55
CA ARG A 113 12.32 2.24 65.35
C ARG A 113 11.35 3.37 64.96
N VAL A 114 11.90 4.48 64.45
CA VAL A 114 11.15 5.71 64.13
C VAL A 114 10.47 5.60 62.76
N ALA A 115 9.27 6.14 62.63
CA ALA A 115 8.56 6.34 61.36
C ALA A 115 7.75 7.64 61.38
N PRO A 116 7.75 8.47 60.31
CA PRO A 116 6.80 9.57 60.13
C PRO A 116 5.44 9.06 59.63
N ASN A 117 4.38 9.82 59.87
CA ASN A 117 2.98 9.45 59.60
C ASN A 117 2.25 10.55 58.81
N VAL A 118 1.39 10.19 57.84
CA VAL A 118 0.37 11.05 57.24
C VAL A 118 -0.89 10.20 57.02
N ALA A 119 -2.05 10.69 57.47
CA ALA A 119 -3.30 9.92 57.54
C ALA A 119 -4.43 10.48 56.65
N GLN A 120 -5.43 9.63 56.38
CA GLN A 120 -6.70 10.01 55.72
C GLN A 120 -7.78 10.39 56.75
N PRO A 121 -8.68 11.34 56.44
CA PRO A 121 -9.96 11.54 57.14
C PRO A 121 -11.17 10.92 56.38
N PRO A 122 -12.34 10.77 57.04
CA PRO A 122 -13.40 9.82 56.62
C PRO A 122 -14.60 10.44 55.88
N ARG A 123 -15.69 9.66 55.75
CA ARG A 123 -16.85 9.86 54.85
C ARG A 123 -18.18 9.83 55.62
N GLU A 124 -19.03 10.86 55.47
CA GLU A 124 -20.47 10.80 55.77
C GLU A 124 -21.24 11.96 55.09
N THR A 125 -22.58 11.91 55.05
CA THR A 125 -23.44 12.82 54.24
C THR A 125 -24.72 13.25 54.95
N PRO A 126 -25.17 14.50 54.76
CA PRO A 126 -26.60 14.78 54.64
C PRO A 126 -26.98 15.75 53.47
N LYS A 127 -28.28 16.06 53.35
CA LYS A 127 -28.92 16.71 52.19
C LYS A 127 -28.86 18.25 52.17
N ALA A 128 -28.78 18.79 50.95
CA ALA A 128 -29.51 19.94 50.37
C ALA A 128 -29.63 21.31 51.11
N ALA A 129 -29.15 22.37 50.43
CA ALA A 129 -29.82 23.67 50.33
C ALA A 129 -29.29 24.49 49.13
N GLN A 130 -30.13 25.33 48.50
CA GLN A 130 -29.71 26.40 47.58
C GLN A 130 -29.88 27.77 48.26
N PRO A 131 -28.93 28.72 48.10
CA PRO A 131 -29.19 30.14 48.35
C PRO A 131 -29.77 30.83 47.10
N ARG A 132 -30.64 31.84 47.30
CA ARG A 132 -31.42 32.52 46.25
C ARG A 132 -31.52 34.04 46.52
N ARG A 133 -31.23 34.86 45.50
CA ARG A 133 -31.60 36.30 45.32
C ARG A 133 -31.37 36.62 43.83
N GLU A 134 -32.33 36.90 42.96
CA GLU A 134 -33.46 37.86 42.94
C GLU A 134 -33.10 39.33 42.72
N ILE A 135 -33.37 39.81 41.49
CA ILE A 135 -33.98 41.11 41.15
C ILE A 135 -35.02 40.82 40.00
N PRO A 136 -36.18 41.50 39.89
CA PRO A 136 -37.37 40.86 39.28
C PRO A 136 -38.11 41.61 38.14
N GLY A 137 -38.91 40.84 37.39
CA GLY A 137 -40.08 41.29 36.59
C GLY A 137 -39.81 41.67 35.11
N GLN A 138 -40.68 41.39 34.14
CA GLN A 138 -41.95 40.62 34.07
C GLN A 138 -42.02 39.91 32.68
N ALA A 139 -43.06 39.25 32.15
CA ALA A 139 -44.49 39.08 32.50
C ALA A 139 -45.05 37.71 31.98
N ARG A 140 -46.32 37.67 31.55
CA ARG A 140 -47.11 36.52 31.03
C ARG A 140 -48.30 37.07 30.18
N PRO A 141 -49.10 36.30 29.38
CA PRO A 141 -49.75 35.02 29.78
C PRO A 141 -50.19 33.96 28.71
N VAL A 142 -49.92 32.65 28.97
CA VAL A 142 -50.66 31.40 28.53
C VAL A 142 -51.01 31.13 27.03
N PRO A 143 -51.53 29.94 26.61
CA PRO A 143 -51.81 28.66 27.31
C PRO A 143 -51.05 27.41 26.77
N ASN A 144 -51.43 26.21 27.24
CA ASN A 144 -50.73 24.93 27.07
C ASN A 144 -51.71 23.77 26.73
N ALA A 145 -51.25 22.79 25.95
CA ALA A 145 -51.85 21.46 25.76
C ALA A 145 -50.78 20.50 25.20
N ALA A 146 -50.72 19.18 25.42
CA ALA A 146 -51.27 18.21 26.36
C ALA A 146 -50.91 16.83 25.75
N GLN A 147 -50.36 15.87 26.51
CA GLN A 147 -49.94 14.56 25.98
C GLN A 147 -50.98 13.45 26.28
N PRO A 148 -51.16 12.45 25.39
CA PRO A 148 -51.90 11.22 25.70
C PRO A 148 -51.05 10.16 26.45
N ARG A 149 -51.71 9.11 26.96
CA ARG A 149 -51.19 8.13 27.94
C ARG A 149 -51.33 6.69 27.42
N VAL A 150 -50.41 5.79 27.82
CA VAL A 150 -50.41 4.36 27.45
C VAL A 150 -51.04 3.48 28.55
N VAL A 151 -51.78 2.44 28.14
CA VAL A 151 -52.27 1.31 28.97
C VAL A 151 -52.22 0.03 28.10
N PRO A 152 -51.80 -1.15 28.60
CA PRO A 152 -51.54 -2.36 27.78
C PRO A 152 -52.65 -3.43 27.77
N GLY A 153 -52.67 -4.28 26.73
CA GLY A 153 -53.51 -5.48 26.63
C GLY A 153 -53.10 -6.41 25.45
N GLN A 154 -53.30 -7.72 25.61
CA GLN A 154 -52.95 -8.81 24.67
C GLN A 154 -54.21 -9.65 24.30
N PRO A 155 -54.16 -10.68 23.43
CA PRO A 155 -53.42 -10.86 22.16
C PRO A 155 -54.33 -11.38 20.99
N SER A 156 -53.85 -11.41 19.73
CA SER A 156 -54.44 -12.20 18.62
C SER A 156 -53.47 -12.42 17.44
N ARG A 157 -53.65 -13.51 16.67
CA ARG A 157 -52.80 -14.03 15.57
C ARG A 157 -53.59 -15.10 14.76
N PRO A 158 -53.37 -15.39 13.46
CA PRO A 158 -52.62 -14.71 12.36
C PRO A 158 -53.44 -14.48 11.05
N GLU A 159 -52.73 -14.04 9.99
CA GLU A 159 -53.01 -14.18 8.53
C GLU A 159 -54.00 -13.24 7.80
N PRO A 160 -53.85 -13.05 6.46
CA PRO A 160 -52.64 -13.09 5.63
C PRO A 160 -52.27 -11.73 5.01
N GLY A 161 -51.04 -11.58 4.51
CA GLY A 161 -50.47 -10.27 4.13
C GLY A 161 -50.81 -9.77 2.72
N VAL A 162 -50.80 -8.44 2.56
CA VAL A 162 -50.76 -7.75 1.26
C VAL A 162 -49.47 -6.92 1.18
N SER A 163 -48.56 -7.32 0.29
CA SER A 163 -47.26 -6.65 0.10
C SER A 163 -47.43 -5.25 -0.49
N ARG A 164 -47.28 -4.21 0.34
CA ARG A 164 -47.20 -2.82 -0.15
C ARG A 164 -45.79 -2.53 -0.67
N GLN A 165 -45.63 -2.55 -1.99
CA GLN A 165 -44.46 -1.96 -2.65
C GLN A 165 -44.37 -0.45 -2.34
N PRO A 166 -43.17 0.14 -2.28
CA PRO A 166 -43.01 1.59 -2.23
C PRO A 166 -43.64 2.25 -3.46
N ARG A 167 -44.37 3.35 -3.28
CA ARG A 167 -44.91 4.13 -4.40
C ARG A 167 -43.80 4.89 -5.10
N THR A 168 -43.49 4.52 -6.33
CA THR A 168 -42.84 5.44 -7.29
C THR A 168 -43.77 6.61 -7.59
N ILE A 169 -43.18 7.80 -7.73
CA ILE A 169 -43.87 9.01 -8.21
C ILE A 169 -43.17 9.40 -9.51
N PRO A 170 -43.86 9.40 -10.67
CA PRO A 170 -43.29 9.87 -11.92
C PRO A 170 -42.81 11.32 -11.79
N GLY A 171 -41.51 11.55 -11.99
CA GLY A 171 -40.90 12.87 -11.90
C GLY A 171 -41.19 13.74 -13.12
N GLY A 172 -41.30 15.05 -12.90
CA GLY A 172 -41.31 16.04 -13.98
C GLY A 172 -39.95 16.15 -14.70
N PRO A 173 -39.83 17.02 -15.72
CA PRO A 173 -38.61 17.15 -16.52
C PRO A 173 -37.39 17.56 -15.67
N VAL A 174 -36.23 17.00 -16.03
CA VAL A 174 -34.93 17.26 -15.39
C VAL A 174 -34.59 18.76 -15.41
N PRO A 175 -34.04 19.35 -14.33
CA PRO A 175 -33.55 20.73 -14.29
C PRO A 175 -32.32 21.02 -15.19
N GLY A 176 -32.50 20.93 -16.51
CA GLY A 176 -31.48 21.18 -17.52
C GLY A 176 -30.55 19.98 -17.79
N GLY A 177 -30.36 19.64 -19.06
CA GLY A 177 -29.50 18.53 -19.50
C GLY A 177 -27.99 18.80 -19.42
N ARG A 178 -27.55 19.67 -18.50
CA ARG A 178 -26.14 20.03 -18.28
C ARG A 178 -25.82 19.76 -16.81
N ASN A 179 -25.10 18.67 -16.53
CA ASN A 179 -24.57 18.41 -15.19
C ASN A 179 -23.59 19.55 -14.86
N VAL A 180 -23.91 20.41 -13.88
CA VAL A 180 -23.23 21.71 -13.70
C VAL A 180 -21.73 21.58 -13.39
N ILE A 181 -21.27 20.40 -12.99
CA ILE A 181 -19.89 20.09 -12.61
C ILE A 181 -19.16 19.27 -13.69
N THR A 182 -19.87 18.60 -14.61
CA THR A 182 -19.25 17.84 -15.72
C THR A 182 -19.78 18.29 -17.07
N GLU A 183 -18.88 18.72 -17.96
CA GLU A 183 -19.22 19.08 -19.35
C GLU A 183 -19.74 17.89 -20.20
N ARG A 184 -19.72 16.69 -19.62
CA ARG A 184 -20.16 15.42 -20.21
C ARG A 184 -21.67 15.22 -20.01
N HIS A 185 -22.39 15.09 -21.11
CA HIS A 185 -23.85 15.00 -21.11
C HIS A 185 -24.29 13.54 -20.89
N ILE A 186 -25.20 13.32 -19.95
CA ILE A 186 -25.82 12.00 -19.74
C ILE A 186 -26.94 11.74 -20.77
N PRO A 187 -27.14 10.50 -21.25
CA PRO A 187 -28.21 10.20 -22.19
C PRO A 187 -29.59 10.38 -21.55
N GLN A 188 -30.58 10.80 -22.34
CA GLN A 188 -31.96 10.95 -21.85
C GLN A 188 -32.58 9.61 -21.40
N GLY A 189 -33.32 9.64 -20.29
CA GLY A 189 -33.90 8.46 -19.66
C GLY A 189 -35.07 8.76 -18.73
N GLU A 190 -35.74 7.70 -18.27
CA GLU A 190 -36.76 7.80 -17.22
C GLU A 190 -36.10 8.21 -15.90
N THR A 191 -36.65 9.22 -15.22
CA THR A 191 -36.06 9.80 -14.01
C THR A 191 -36.95 9.55 -12.80
N THR A 192 -36.39 8.90 -11.77
CA THR A 192 -37.04 8.69 -10.46
C THR A 192 -36.34 9.54 -9.40
N ARG A 193 -37.12 10.21 -8.55
CA ARG A 193 -36.61 10.97 -7.40
C ARG A 193 -36.82 10.18 -6.10
N HIS A 194 -35.79 10.11 -5.26
CA HIS A 194 -35.81 9.39 -4.00
C HIS A 194 -36.07 10.33 -2.81
N ASN A 195 -36.46 9.76 -1.67
CA ASN A 195 -36.86 10.53 -0.48
C ASN A 195 -35.68 11.25 0.21
N ASP A 196 -34.44 10.82 -0.04
CA ASP A 196 -33.20 11.44 0.42
C ASP A 196 -32.76 12.63 -0.47
N GLY A 197 -33.52 12.94 -1.53
CA GLY A 197 -33.20 13.99 -2.49
C GLY A 197 -32.23 13.58 -3.60
N THR A 198 -31.80 12.31 -3.65
CA THR A 198 -31.09 11.77 -4.81
C THR A 198 -32.05 11.50 -5.98
N TYR A 199 -31.50 11.29 -7.17
CA TYR A 199 -32.25 10.92 -8.36
C TYR A 199 -31.60 9.70 -9.00
N SER A 200 -32.38 8.83 -9.61
CA SER A 200 -31.87 7.84 -10.56
C SER A 200 -32.42 8.08 -11.97
N VAL A 201 -31.58 7.84 -12.97
CA VAL A 201 -31.94 7.96 -14.39
C VAL A 201 -31.70 6.62 -15.08
N ARG A 202 -32.69 6.11 -15.80
CA ARG A 202 -32.61 4.86 -16.57
C ARG A 202 -32.77 5.13 -18.05
N THR A 203 -31.72 4.89 -18.84
CA THR A 203 -31.69 5.22 -20.27
C THR A 203 -32.33 4.15 -21.12
N LYS A 204 -32.77 4.52 -22.33
CA LYS A 204 -33.28 3.55 -23.33
C LYS A 204 -32.22 2.52 -23.77
N SER A 205 -30.93 2.82 -23.58
CA SER A 205 -29.82 1.90 -23.81
C SER A 205 -29.54 0.92 -22.65
N GLY A 206 -30.35 0.96 -21.59
CA GLY A 206 -30.20 0.06 -20.44
C GLY A 206 -29.06 0.43 -19.48
N GLY A 207 -28.60 1.69 -19.52
CA GLY A 207 -27.72 2.25 -18.51
C GLY A 207 -28.52 2.84 -17.35
N GLU A 208 -28.02 2.70 -16.14
CA GLU A 208 -28.63 3.22 -14.91
C GLU A 208 -27.64 4.14 -14.19
N TYR A 209 -28.12 5.29 -13.71
CA TYR A 209 -27.31 6.34 -13.11
C TYR A 209 -27.86 6.68 -11.73
N SER A 210 -26.99 6.86 -10.73
CA SER A 210 -27.32 7.53 -9.47
C SER A 210 -26.76 8.94 -9.49
N MET A 211 -27.59 9.93 -9.16
CA MET A 211 -27.26 11.35 -9.13
C MET A 211 -27.33 11.87 -7.69
N ARG A 212 -26.32 12.67 -7.28
CA ARG A 212 -26.32 13.40 -6.02
C ARG A 212 -27.41 14.50 -6.02
N PRO A 213 -27.85 15.02 -4.86
CA PRO A 213 -28.86 16.08 -4.79
C PRO A 213 -28.47 17.39 -5.49
N ASN A 214 -27.16 17.64 -5.68
CA ASN A 214 -26.62 18.78 -6.44
C ASN A 214 -26.58 18.57 -7.97
N GLY A 215 -27.06 17.43 -8.47
CA GLY A 215 -27.06 17.11 -9.90
C GLY A 215 -25.74 16.56 -10.47
N SER A 216 -24.72 16.25 -9.66
CA SER A 216 -23.55 15.51 -10.17
C SER A 216 -23.81 14.00 -10.20
N VAL A 217 -23.23 13.31 -11.19
CA VAL A 217 -23.27 11.84 -11.26
C VAL A 217 -22.51 11.27 -10.06
N ARG A 218 -23.07 10.27 -9.39
CA ARG A 218 -22.44 9.49 -8.32
C ARG A 218 -21.94 8.14 -8.86
N THR A 219 -22.81 7.41 -9.54
CA THR A 219 -22.49 6.14 -10.19
C THR A 219 -23.19 6.01 -11.54
N PHE A 220 -22.63 5.18 -12.40
CA PHE A 220 -23.20 4.69 -13.65
C PHE A 220 -23.03 3.16 -13.68
N GLN A 221 -24.08 2.41 -14.03
CA GLN A 221 -24.06 0.95 -14.16
C GLN A 221 -24.62 0.52 -15.52
N SER A 222 -24.06 -0.56 -16.07
CA SER A 222 -24.44 -1.12 -17.37
C SER A 222 -24.06 -2.60 -17.49
N GLN A 223 -24.51 -3.25 -18.57
CA GLN A 223 -24.08 -4.62 -18.91
C GLN A 223 -22.58 -4.76 -19.24
N ARG A 224 -21.83 -3.66 -19.43
CA ARG A 224 -20.38 -3.70 -19.70
C ARG A 224 -19.53 -3.42 -18.46
N GLY A 225 -20.07 -2.71 -17.48
CA GLY A 225 -19.33 -2.27 -16.31
C GLY A 225 -20.05 -1.18 -15.50
N GLU A 226 -19.42 -0.81 -14.39
CA GLU A 226 -19.80 0.29 -13.50
C GLU A 226 -18.71 1.37 -13.51
N ALA A 227 -19.11 2.63 -13.34
CA ALA A 227 -18.20 3.74 -13.05
C ALA A 227 -18.71 4.54 -11.84
N GLN A 228 -17.80 4.96 -10.96
CA GLN A 228 -18.08 5.79 -9.79
C GLN A 228 -17.35 7.13 -9.90
N PHE A 229 -17.97 8.21 -9.44
CA PHE A 229 -17.50 9.58 -9.63
C PHE A 229 -17.49 10.37 -8.32
N ARG A 230 -16.47 11.21 -8.12
CA ARG A 230 -16.37 12.16 -7.00
C ARG A 230 -17.38 13.31 -7.15
N VAL A 231 -17.48 14.19 -6.15
CA VAL A 231 -18.37 15.37 -6.18
C VAL A 231 -18.01 16.31 -7.34
N ASP A 232 -16.71 16.47 -7.61
CA ASP A 232 -16.14 17.25 -8.72
C ASP A 232 -16.33 16.61 -10.11
N GLY A 233 -16.96 15.42 -10.18
CA GLY A 233 -17.19 14.69 -11.41
C GLY A 233 -15.97 13.95 -11.97
N SER A 234 -14.82 14.00 -11.29
CA SER A 234 -13.67 13.14 -11.63
C SER A 234 -14.03 11.67 -11.42
N VAL A 235 -13.39 10.79 -12.20
CA VAL A 235 -13.53 9.34 -12.05
C VAL A 235 -12.88 8.92 -10.73
N ARG A 236 -13.61 8.17 -9.90
CA ARG A 236 -13.10 7.53 -8.68
C ARG A 236 -12.67 6.10 -8.99
N SER A 237 -13.52 5.34 -9.69
CA SER A 237 -13.22 3.98 -10.13
C SER A 237 -14.08 3.56 -11.33
N VAL A 238 -13.61 2.57 -12.09
CA VAL A 238 -14.34 1.92 -13.18
C VAL A 238 -14.12 0.41 -13.10
N HIS A 239 -15.20 -0.35 -12.98
CA HIS A 239 -15.19 -1.82 -12.95
C HIS A 239 -15.74 -2.40 -14.25
N SER A 240 -15.01 -3.33 -14.86
CA SER A 240 -15.37 -4.00 -16.12
C SER A 240 -14.90 -5.45 -16.11
N ARG A 241 -15.83 -6.40 -15.96
CA ARG A 241 -15.59 -7.85 -15.95
C ARG A 241 -14.64 -8.28 -14.82
N ASP A 242 -13.38 -8.56 -15.15
CA ASP A 242 -12.33 -8.99 -14.23
C ASP A 242 -11.28 -7.89 -13.97
N LEU A 243 -11.53 -6.67 -14.49
CA LEU A 243 -10.72 -5.47 -14.28
C LEU A 243 -11.45 -4.45 -13.40
N THR A 244 -10.69 -3.75 -12.55
CA THR A 244 -11.13 -2.53 -11.87
C THR A 244 -10.01 -1.49 -11.93
N VAL A 245 -10.27 -0.34 -12.56
CA VAL A 245 -9.41 0.84 -12.50
C VAL A 245 -9.85 1.68 -11.30
N VAL A 246 -8.89 2.15 -10.49
CA VAL A 246 -9.13 3.05 -9.35
C VAL A 246 -8.20 4.25 -9.49
N HIS A 247 -8.74 5.46 -9.43
CA HIS A 247 -7.98 6.71 -9.55
C HIS A 247 -7.73 7.30 -8.16
N GLY A 248 -6.48 7.65 -7.86
CA GLY A 248 -6.12 8.30 -6.61
C GLY A 248 -6.67 9.73 -6.53
N PRO A 249 -7.05 10.22 -5.34
CA PRO A 249 -7.55 11.60 -5.17
C PRO A 249 -6.49 12.67 -5.43
N LEU A 250 -5.20 12.31 -5.41
CA LEU A 250 -4.08 13.17 -5.80
C LEU A 250 -3.68 13.01 -7.28
N GLY A 251 -4.46 12.25 -8.05
CA GLY A 251 -4.06 11.72 -9.36
C GLY A 251 -3.39 10.34 -9.25
N GLY A 252 -2.89 9.86 -10.39
CA GLY A 252 -2.45 8.47 -10.54
C GLY A 252 -3.62 7.47 -10.60
N ALA A 253 -3.37 6.28 -11.14
CA ALA A 253 -4.37 5.22 -11.20
C ALA A 253 -3.73 3.85 -10.95
N SER A 254 -4.50 2.95 -10.35
CA SER A 254 -4.15 1.53 -10.21
C SER A 254 -5.13 0.66 -10.98
N VAL A 255 -4.61 -0.24 -11.82
CA VAL A 255 -5.42 -1.25 -12.51
C VAL A 255 -5.32 -2.58 -11.76
N ILE A 256 -6.43 -3.02 -11.19
CA ILE A 256 -6.61 -4.28 -10.50
C ILE A 256 -7.19 -5.30 -11.49
N ARG A 257 -6.59 -6.49 -11.61
CA ARG A 257 -7.17 -7.65 -12.31
C ARG A 257 -7.23 -8.86 -11.38
N GLU A 258 -8.39 -9.47 -11.22
CA GLU A 258 -8.54 -10.77 -10.55
C GLU A 258 -8.59 -11.90 -11.59
N ARG A 259 -7.77 -12.93 -11.42
CA ARG A 259 -7.69 -14.07 -12.35
C ARG A 259 -8.46 -15.30 -11.85
N PRO A 260 -8.89 -16.22 -12.74
CA PRO A 260 -9.54 -17.48 -12.35
C PRO A 260 -8.70 -18.44 -11.50
N ASP A 261 -7.40 -18.19 -11.35
CA ASP A 261 -6.49 -18.92 -10.44
C ASP A 261 -6.39 -18.28 -9.04
N HIS A 262 -7.24 -17.29 -8.76
CA HIS A 262 -7.23 -16.43 -7.56
C HIS A 262 -5.95 -15.61 -7.37
N SER A 263 -5.11 -15.46 -8.41
CA SER A 263 -4.06 -14.44 -8.42
C SER A 263 -4.66 -13.06 -8.72
N VAL A 264 -4.13 -12.02 -8.05
CA VAL A 264 -4.55 -10.63 -8.25
C VAL A 264 -3.36 -9.82 -8.74
N ILE A 265 -3.53 -9.06 -9.82
CA ILE A 265 -2.52 -8.16 -10.34
C ILE A 265 -2.96 -6.74 -10.02
N VAL A 266 -2.06 -5.92 -9.49
CA VAL A 266 -2.29 -4.49 -9.29
C VAL A 266 -1.16 -3.71 -9.95
N ALA A 267 -1.44 -3.03 -11.04
CA ALA A 267 -0.47 -2.21 -11.78
C ALA A 267 -0.61 -0.73 -11.41
N HIS A 268 0.51 -0.05 -11.13
CA HIS A 268 0.61 1.38 -10.76
C HIS A 268 1.32 2.22 -11.83
N GLY A 269 1.34 1.73 -13.08
CA GLY A 269 1.90 2.44 -14.22
C GLY A 269 3.39 2.16 -14.48
N GLY A 270 3.73 1.98 -15.75
CA GLY A 270 5.12 1.80 -16.21
C GLY A 270 5.73 0.45 -15.78
N GLY A 271 4.91 -0.60 -15.74
CA GLY A 271 5.34 -1.94 -15.31
C GLY A 271 5.61 -2.09 -13.80
N ARG A 272 5.32 -1.05 -13.00
CA ARG A 272 5.38 -1.08 -11.53
C ARG A 272 4.05 -1.60 -10.96
N GLY A 273 4.09 -2.22 -9.79
CA GLY A 273 2.92 -2.79 -9.13
C GLY A 273 3.21 -4.08 -8.36
N TYR A 274 2.21 -4.93 -8.18
CA TYR A 274 2.41 -6.25 -7.57
C TYR A 274 1.56 -7.36 -8.19
N ILE A 275 2.07 -8.59 -8.07
CA ILE A 275 1.38 -9.83 -8.41
C ILE A 275 1.16 -10.62 -7.11
N GLN A 276 -0.10 -10.76 -6.73
CA GLN A 276 -0.56 -11.47 -5.55
C GLN A 276 -0.89 -12.92 -5.88
N ARG A 277 -0.39 -13.88 -5.07
CA ARG A 277 -0.65 -15.32 -5.22
C ARG A 277 -1.02 -15.97 -3.89
N PRO A 278 -2.10 -16.77 -3.81
CA PRO A 278 -2.34 -17.64 -2.66
C PRO A 278 -1.36 -18.82 -2.66
N PHE A 279 -0.98 -19.30 -1.48
CA PHE A 279 -0.26 -20.57 -1.28
C PHE A 279 -0.60 -21.17 0.09
N VAL A 280 -0.23 -22.42 0.33
CA VAL A 280 -0.48 -23.11 1.60
C VAL A 280 0.84 -23.61 2.18
N ALA A 281 1.11 -23.30 3.45
CA ALA A 281 2.29 -23.75 4.17
C ALA A 281 1.89 -24.31 5.54
N ARG A 282 2.34 -25.54 5.84
CA ARG A 282 2.05 -26.25 7.11
C ARG A 282 0.55 -26.28 7.50
N ASN A 283 -0.35 -26.41 6.51
CA ASN A 283 -1.82 -26.38 6.69
C ASN A 283 -2.40 -25.02 7.13
N HIS A 284 -1.67 -23.92 6.91
CA HIS A 284 -2.21 -22.56 6.95
C HIS A 284 -2.18 -21.97 5.53
N GLU A 285 -3.23 -21.21 5.18
CA GLU A 285 -3.25 -20.40 3.97
C GLU A 285 -2.40 -19.14 4.15
N PHE A 286 -1.77 -18.71 3.05
CA PHE A 286 -0.97 -17.49 2.96
C PHE A 286 -1.20 -16.82 1.60
N VAL A 287 -0.88 -15.53 1.54
CA VAL A 287 -0.89 -14.73 0.32
C VAL A 287 0.47 -14.05 0.19
N GLN A 288 1.12 -14.20 -0.96
CA GLN A 288 2.35 -13.50 -1.31
C GLN A 288 2.01 -12.37 -2.30
N ARG A 289 2.33 -11.12 -1.95
CA ARG A 289 2.43 -10.02 -2.93
C ARG A 289 3.88 -9.92 -3.39
N THR A 290 4.13 -10.25 -4.65
CA THR A 290 5.42 -10.03 -5.33
C THR A 290 5.40 -8.61 -5.89
N ILE A 291 6.13 -7.69 -5.28
CA ILE A 291 6.13 -6.26 -5.64
C ILE A 291 7.27 -5.99 -6.62
N TYR A 292 6.97 -5.25 -7.68
CA TYR A 292 7.87 -4.82 -8.75
C TYR A 292 7.92 -3.29 -8.73
N GLY A 293 9.07 -2.71 -8.39
CA GLY A 293 9.23 -1.26 -8.30
C GLY A 293 10.67 -0.80 -8.53
N GLU A 294 10.89 0.51 -8.39
CA GLU A 294 12.19 1.18 -8.62
C GLU A 294 13.32 0.63 -7.72
N ARG A 295 12.98 0.17 -6.51
CA ARG A 295 13.91 -0.45 -5.55
C ARG A 295 14.14 -1.96 -5.82
N GLY A 296 13.64 -2.49 -6.94
CA GLY A 296 13.77 -3.89 -7.36
C GLY A 296 12.50 -4.73 -7.15
N VAL A 297 12.68 -6.05 -7.13
CA VAL A 297 11.59 -7.03 -6.90
C VAL A 297 11.72 -7.62 -5.50
N PHE A 298 10.63 -7.59 -4.71
CA PHE A 298 10.61 -8.10 -3.35
C PHE A 298 9.25 -8.70 -2.97
N ASN A 299 9.24 -9.61 -1.99
CA ASN A 299 8.04 -10.34 -1.57
C ASN A 299 7.52 -9.83 -0.21
N ARG A 300 6.23 -9.59 -0.14
CA ARG A 300 5.48 -9.40 1.12
C ARG A 300 4.49 -10.55 1.31
N PHE A 301 4.26 -10.92 2.55
CA PHE A 301 3.49 -12.11 2.93
C PHE A 301 2.39 -11.71 3.92
N TYR A 302 1.21 -12.27 3.72
CA TYR A 302 0.01 -11.96 4.50
C TYR A 302 -0.72 -13.26 4.82
N GLN A 303 -1.34 -13.34 5.99
CA GLN A 303 -2.21 -14.45 6.36
C GLN A 303 -3.68 -14.02 6.20
N PRO A 304 -4.46 -14.69 5.32
CA PRO A 304 -5.91 -14.53 5.27
C PRO A 304 -6.55 -14.94 6.60
N TYR A 305 -7.46 -14.12 7.12
CA TYR A 305 -8.22 -14.42 8.32
C TYR A 305 -9.62 -13.79 8.28
N ARG A 306 -10.53 -14.29 9.12
CA ARG A 306 -11.93 -13.83 9.13
C ARG A 306 -12.23 -13.02 10.39
N PHE A 307 -12.54 -11.73 10.22
CA PHE A 307 -12.90 -10.82 11.31
C PHE A 307 -14.38 -10.45 11.22
N ARG A 308 -15.17 -10.84 12.23
CA ARG A 308 -16.60 -10.51 12.37
C ARG A 308 -17.48 -10.80 11.14
N GLY A 309 -17.04 -11.75 10.30
CA GLY A 309 -17.71 -12.14 9.05
C GLY A 309 -16.99 -11.70 7.78
N PHE A 310 -16.17 -10.65 7.85
CA PHE A 310 -15.38 -10.10 6.74
C PHE A 310 -14.03 -10.81 6.59
N MET A 311 -13.45 -10.77 5.40
CA MET A 311 -12.13 -11.35 5.11
C MET A 311 -11.07 -10.25 5.13
N LEU A 312 -9.99 -10.46 5.88
CA LEU A 312 -8.88 -9.54 6.02
C LEU A 312 -7.55 -10.28 5.85
N TYR A 313 -6.48 -9.54 5.58
CA TYR A 313 -5.14 -10.07 5.31
C TYR A 313 -4.13 -9.38 6.22
N ALA A 314 -3.65 -10.07 7.26
CA ALA A 314 -2.68 -9.52 8.20
C ALA A 314 -1.24 -9.77 7.71
N TYR A 315 -0.40 -8.74 7.68
CA TYR A 315 1.01 -8.87 7.30
C TYR A 315 1.78 -9.79 8.26
N ALA A 316 2.58 -10.69 7.67
CA ALA A 316 3.29 -11.76 8.34
C ALA A 316 4.81 -11.69 8.00
N PRO A 317 5.66 -11.16 8.91
CA PRO A 317 7.11 -11.05 8.70
C PRO A 317 7.78 -12.38 8.39
N VAL A 318 8.71 -12.42 7.41
CA VAL A 318 9.50 -13.63 7.09
C VAL A 318 10.75 -13.79 7.95
N ILE A 319 11.18 -12.73 8.61
CA ILE A 319 12.36 -12.66 9.47
C ILE A 319 11.91 -12.11 10.82
N TYR A 320 12.28 -12.79 11.90
CA TYR A 320 12.16 -12.29 13.27
C TYR A 320 13.53 -12.25 13.93
N TYR A 321 13.63 -11.48 15.01
CA TYR A 321 14.86 -11.28 15.76
C TYR A 321 14.82 -12.05 17.09
N PRO A 322 15.95 -12.36 17.74
CA PRO A 322 15.91 -12.94 19.08
C PRO A 322 15.37 -11.92 20.10
N PRO A 323 14.66 -12.32 21.17
CA PRO A 323 14.08 -11.40 22.17
C PRO A 323 15.04 -10.35 22.74
N ILE A 324 16.33 -10.65 22.84
CA ILE A 324 17.37 -9.71 23.30
C ILE A 324 17.63 -8.54 22.31
N PHE A 325 17.25 -8.65 21.04
CA PHE A 325 17.24 -7.54 20.08
C PHE A 325 16.07 -6.57 20.35
N TYR A 326 14.86 -7.08 20.52
CA TYR A 326 13.71 -6.25 20.92
C TYR A 326 13.97 -5.58 22.28
N ASN A 327 14.57 -6.29 23.25
CA ASN A 327 14.97 -5.70 24.53
C ASN A 327 15.99 -4.56 24.37
N TRP A 328 16.92 -4.61 23.41
CA TRP A 328 17.85 -3.51 23.11
C TRP A 328 17.14 -2.29 22.46
N MET A 329 16.07 -2.51 21.71
CA MET A 329 15.25 -1.42 21.17
C MET A 329 14.37 -0.75 22.23
N PHE A 330 13.84 -1.53 23.19
CA PHE A 330 13.06 -1.02 24.31
C PHE A 330 13.90 -0.40 25.44
N ALA A 331 15.16 -0.83 25.60
CA ALA A 331 16.07 -0.28 26.58
C ALA A 331 16.30 1.23 26.31
N PRO A 332 16.29 2.10 27.34
CA PRO A 332 16.65 3.49 27.18
C PRO A 332 18.04 3.63 26.56
N TRP A 333 18.11 4.30 25.43
CA TRP A 333 19.38 4.63 24.79
C TRP A 333 20.11 5.74 25.57
N PRO A 334 21.44 5.86 25.45
CA PRO A 334 22.20 6.93 26.10
C PRO A 334 21.61 8.32 25.78
N VAL A 335 21.63 9.23 26.76
CA VAL A 335 21.15 10.60 26.58
C VAL A 335 21.95 11.27 25.48
N GLY A 336 21.26 11.82 24.46
CA GLY A 336 21.91 12.45 23.31
C GLY A 336 22.34 11.49 22.20
N VAL A 337 21.57 10.43 21.91
CA VAL A 337 21.65 9.77 20.58
C VAL A 337 21.10 10.71 19.51
N TYR A 338 21.99 11.47 18.89
CA TYR A 338 21.72 12.26 17.69
C TYR A 338 21.92 11.37 16.46
N PHE A 339 20.95 11.35 15.54
CA PHE A 339 21.07 10.63 14.27
C PHE A 339 20.82 11.60 13.10
N HIS A 340 21.71 11.60 12.12
CA HIS A 340 21.58 12.46 10.94
C HIS A 340 20.94 11.70 9.78
N TRP A 341 19.73 12.09 9.41
CA TRP A 341 19.00 11.49 8.29
C TRP A 341 19.59 11.93 6.94
N GLY A 342 20.03 10.97 6.12
CA GLY A 342 20.61 11.26 4.79
C GLY A 342 19.63 11.91 3.80
N TRP A 343 18.32 11.91 4.10
CA TRP A 343 17.28 12.54 3.29
C TRP A 343 17.00 14.02 3.66
N MET A 344 17.71 14.63 4.62
CA MET A 344 17.49 16.03 5.02
C MET A 344 17.67 17.06 3.89
N GLY A 345 18.35 16.70 2.80
CA GLY A 345 18.47 17.49 1.57
C GLY A 345 17.55 17.05 0.42
N ALA A 346 16.62 16.10 0.64
CA ALA A 346 15.72 15.61 -0.39
C ALA A 346 14.56 16.60 -0.64
N PRO A 347 14.06 16.75 -1.89
CA PRO A 347 12.98 17.68 -2.20
C PRO A 347 11.71 17.49 -1.35
N TRP A 348 11.32 16.23 -1.08
CA TRP A 348 10.15 15.93 -0.25
C TRP A 348 10.27 16.46 1.18
N TYR A 349 11.49 16.48 1.75
CA TYR A 349 11.68 17.01 3.11
C TYR A 349 11.76 18.52 3.13
N GLY A 350 12.33 19.15 2.10
CA GLY A 350 12.20 20.60 1.90
C GLY A 350 10.73 21.03 1.75
N TYR A 351 9.92 20.20 1.10
CA TYR A 351 8.49 20.40 0.92
C TYR A 351 7.70 20.22 2.23
N TYR A 352 7.94 19.17 3.03
CA TYR A 352 7.18 18.85 4.26
C TYR A 352 7.82 19.24 5.61
N GLY A 353 9.01 19.85 5.66
CA GLY A 353 9.74 20.13 6.92
C GLY A 353 8.91 20.86 8.00
N PRO A 354 8.18 21.94 7.66
CA PRO A 354 7.20 22.57 8.56
C PRO A 354 6.02 21.69 9.02
N TYR A 355 5.68 20.59 8.35
CA TYR A 355 4.69 19.60 8.81
C TYR A 355 5.31 18.52 9.72
N PHE A 356 6.51 18.06 9.40
CA PHE A 356 7.22 16.98 10.12
C PHE A 356 8.68 17.35 10.38
N THR A 357 9.04 17.41 11.65
CA THR A 357 10.44 17.55 12.11
C THR A 357 10.85 16.30 12.91
N PRO A 358 12.02 15.69 12.65
CA PRO A 358 12.56 14.58 13.44
C PRO A 358 12.77 14.91 14.92
N TYR A 359 12.81 13.87 15.76
CA TYR A 359 13.26 14.00 17.14
C TYR A 359 14.73 14.46 17.14
N ALA A 360 15.02 15.51 17.93
CA ALA A 360 16.39 16.04 18.05
C ALA A 360 17.37 15.00 18.61
N ALA A 361 16.92 14.11 19.50
CA ALA A 361 17.65 12.94 19.96
C ALA A 361 16.67 11.77 20.23
N TYR A 362 17.16 10.53 20.15
CA TYR A 362 16.34 9.32 20.20
C TYR A 362 16.49 8.57 21.54
N PRO A 363 15.46 8.53 22.41
CA PRO A 363 15.53 7.82 23.69
C PRO A 363 15.49 6.28 23.58
N GLY A 364 15.25 5.73 22.39
CA GLY A 364 15.11 4.30 22.14
C GLY A 364 14.63 4.00 20.72
N GLY A 365 14.70 2.72 20.32
CA GLY A 365 14.37 2.27 18.96
C GLY A 365 12.98 2.70 18.43
N PRO A 366 11.89 2.62 19.21
CA PRO A 366 10.56 3.03 18.75
C PRO A 366 10.46 4.49 18.29
N PHE A 367 11.23 5.40 18.89
CA PHE A 367 11.27 6.81 18.48
C PHE A 367 11.97 6.99 17.13
N TRP A 368 13.04 6.22 16.88
CA TRP A 368 13.73 6.22 15.60
C TRP A 368 12.86 5.64 14.49
N LEU A 369 12.16 4.54 14.78
CA LEU A 369 11.20 3.90 13.88
C LEU A 369 9.98 4.78 13.59
N THR A 370 9.56 5.63 14.54
CA THR A 370 8.52 6.65 14.32
C THR A 370 8.92 7.63 13.23
N ASP A 371 10.13 8.19 13.30
CA ASP A 371 10.63 9.11 12.29
C ASP A 371 10.96 8.40 10.96
N TYR A 372 11.45 7.16 11.00
CA TYR A 372 11.64 6.32 9.82
C TYR A 372 10.33 6.13 9.05
N MET A 373 9.24 5.80 9.76
CA MET A 373 7.93 5.56 9.16
C MET A 373 7.28 6.84 8.65
N LEU A 374 7.35 7.94 9.40
CA LEU A 374 6.84 9.23 8.95
C LEU A 374 7.61 9.75 7.72
N ALA A 375 8.93 9.58 7.69
CA ALA A 375 9.75 9.90 6.51
C ALA A 375 9.39 9.04 5.29
N ALA A 376 9.18 7.73 5.47
CA ALA A 376 8.77 6.84 4.38
C ALA A 376 7.39 7.21 3.82
N ALA A 377 6.42 7.52 4.68
CA ALA A 377 5.08 7.93 4.26
C ALA A 377 5.09 9.29 3.55
N LEU A 378 5.89 10.26 4.01
CA LEU A 378 6.02 11.57 3.37
C LEU A 378 6.85 11.53 2.08
N GLU A 379 7.85 10.66 1.97
CA GLU A 379 8.51 10.36 0.69
C GLU A 379 7.47 9.82 -0.33
N GLN A 380 6.57 8.95 0.11
CA GLN A 380 5.51 8.38 -0.73
C GLN A 380 4.48 9.43 -1.16
N ASP A 381 3.93 10.24 -0.25
CA ASP A 381 2.97 11.31 -0.60
C ASP A 381 3.55 12.31 -1.61
N TYR A 382 4.84 12.66 -1.48
CA TYR A 382 5.51 13.52 -2.46
C TYR A 382 5.60 12.86 -3.84
N ARG A 383 5.98 11.57 -3.90
CA ARG A 383 6.05 10.80 -5.16
C ARG A 383 4.69 10.74 -5.85
N ASP A 384 3.64 10.48 -5.09
CA ASP A 384 2.28 10.37 -5.63
C ASP A 384 1.75 11.73 -6.13
N ARG A 385 2.03 12.83 -5.42
CA ARG A 385 1.71 14.19 -5.91
C ARG A 385 2.45 14.54 -7.21
N VAL A 386 3.76 14.28 -7.28
CA VAL A 386 4.56 14.49 -8.50
C VAL A 386 4.04 13.65 -9.67
N ALA A 387 3.73 12.37 -9.43
CA ALA A 387 3.26 11.45 -10.47
C ALA A 387 1.83 11.75 -10.95
N GLY A 388 0.95 12.24 -10.07
CA GLY A 388 -0.39 12.69 -10.42
C GLY A 388 -0.39 14.02 -11.18
N ASN A 389 0.47 14.96 -10.79
CA ASN A 389 0.65 16.24 -11.45
C ASN A 389 1.99 16.89 -11.02
N GLU A 390 2.97 17.02 -11.91
CA GLU A 390 4.26 17.65 -11.60
C GLU A 390 4.12 19.08 -11.05
N ALA A 391 3.09 19.82 -11.46
CA ALA A 391 2.82 21.17 -10.94
C ALA A 391 2.24 21.16 -9.51
N ALA A 392 1.70 20.04 -9.01
CA ALA A 392 1.26 19.91 -7.63
C ALA A 392 2.44 19.92 -6.64
N ALA A 393 3.65 19.51 -7.07
CA ALA A 393 4.87 19.66 -6.28
C ALA A 393 5.33 21.12 -6.12
N LEU A 394 4.74 22.06 -6.89
CA LEU A 394 4.91 23.51 -6.74
C LEU A 394 3.77 24.14 -5.92
N ALA A 395 2.66 23.43 -5.71
CA ALA A 395 1.58 23.87 -4.84
C ALA A 395 1.99 23.68 -3.37
N SER A 396 1.67 24.65 -2.52
CA SER A 396 2.01 24.59 -1.10
C SER A 396 1.27 23.43 -0.39
N PRO A 397 1.95 22.57 0.40
CA PRO A 397 1.30 21.58 1.26
C PRO A 397 0.75 22.22 2.55
N TYR A 398 0.66 23.56 2.58
CA TYR A 398 0.27 24.38 3.71
C TYR A 398 -0.93 25.24 3.33
N GLY A 399 -1.98 25.16 4.15
CA GLY A 399 -3.28 25.81 3.92
C GLY A 399 -4.09 25.91 5.21
N ALA A 400 -5.26 26.53 5.13
CA ALA A 400 -6.13 26.69 6.30
C ALA A 400 -6.54 25.32 6.89
N GLY A 401 -6.42 25.17 8.21
CA GLY A 401 -6.76 23.93 8.93
C GLY A 401 -5.64 22.88 9.03
N GLN A 402 -4.52 23.06 8.33
CA GLN A 402 -3.31 22.24 8.48
C GLN A 402 -2.79 22.31 9.93
N VAL A 403 -2.38 21.18 10.49
CA VAL A 403 -1.70 21.13 11.80
C VAL A 403 -0.50 20.16 11.72
N PRO A 404 0.73 20.62 12.02
CA PRO A 404 1.93 19.77 11.98
C PRO A 404 1.88 18.64 13.01
N ILE A 405 2.70 17.61 12.81
CA ILE A 405 2.78 16.45 13.71
C ILE A 405 3.44 16.86 15.03
N SER A 406 2.64 17.39 15.96
CA SER A 406 3.06 17.78 17.31
C SER A 406 3.66 16.61 18.11
N ASP A 407 4.49 16.93 19.11
CA ASP A 407 5.17 15.94 19.95
C ASP A 407 4.20 14.93 20.61
N GLN A 408 2.99 15.35 20.98
CA GLN A 408 1.96 14.45 21.50
C GLN A 408 1.52 13.40 20.46
N VAL A 409 1.38 13.80 19.20
CA VAL A 409 1.02 12.89 18.10
C VAL A 409 2.22 11.99 17.76
N LYS A 410 3.44 12.52 17.72
CA LYS A 410 4.66 11.71 17.55
C LYS A 410 4.84 10.68 18.69
N GLN A 411 4.51 11.05 19.92
CA GLN A 411 4.53 10.15 21.07
C GLN A 411 3.47 9.05 20.94
N ALA A 412 2.24 9.39 20.55
CA ALA A 412 1.18 8.40 20.34
C ALA A 412 1.51 7.41 19.21
N ILE A 413 2.19 7.85 18.14
CA ILE A 413 2.74 6.96 17.11
C ILE A 413 3.85 6.08 17.68
N ALA A 414 4.78 6.63 18.48
CA ALA A 414 5.84 5.86 19.12
C ALA A 414 5.30 4.79 20.09
N ASP A 415 4.15 5.04 20.73
CA ASP A 415 3.44 4.07 21.56
C ASP A 415 2.74 2.98 20.74
N GLU A 416 2.24 3.28 19.54
CA GLU A 416 1.78 2.23 18.62
C GLU A 416 2.96 1.38 18.10
N VAL A 417 4.06 2.00 17.68
CA VAL A 417 5.29 1.30 17.28
C VAL A 417 5.79 0.39 18.41
N ARG A 418 5.74 0.83 19.68
CA ARG A 418 6.00 -0.01 20.86
C ARG A 418 5.06 -1.22 20.94
N ARG A 419 3.76 -1.04 20.72
CA ARG A 419 2.76 -2.13 20.74
C ARG A 419 3.01 -3.15 19.62
N GLN A 420 3.30 -2.70 18.40
CA GLN A 420 3.61 -3.58 17.27
C GLN A 420 4.92 -4.36 17.49
N LEU A 421 5.97 -3.73 18.01
CA LEU A 421 7.22 -4.40 18.39
C LEU A 421 7.05 -5.40 19.55
N ALA A 422 6.16 -5.09 20.51
CA ALA A 422 5.89 -5.99 21.64
C ALA A 422 5.11 -7.23 21.21
N LEU A 423 4.23 -7.10 20.20
CA LEU A 423 3.58 -8.21 19.52
C LEU A 423 4.59 -9.06 18.75
N GLU A 424 5.43 -8.44 17.91
CA GLU A 424 6.43 -9.16 17.11
C GLU A 424 7.47 -9.90 17.97
N ASN A 425 7.85 -9.34 19.12
CA ASN A 425 8.69 -10.02 20.11
C ASN A 425 8.04 -11.29 20.67
N GLN A 426 6.71 -11.33 20.82
CA GLN A 426 5.97 -12.53 21.22
C GLN A 426 5.90 -13.54 20.06
N GLU A 427 5.58 -13.07 18.85
CA GLU A 427 5.56 -13.87 17.62
C GLU A 427 6.92 -14.53 17.34
N SER A 428 8.04 -13.82 17.57
CA SER A 428 9.40 -14.35 17.41
C SER A 428 9.66 -15.60 18.25
N GLN A 429 9.04 -15.71 19.43
CA GLN A 429 9.19 -16.85 20.35
C GLN A 429 8.32 -18.04 19.94
N MET A 430 7.22 -17.80 19.21
CA MET A 430 6.41 -18.85 18.58
C MET A 430 7.12 -19.37 17.31
N VAL A 431 7.63 -18.46 16.49
CA VAL A 431 8.38 -18.76 15.27
C VAL A 431 9.70 -19.48 15.56
N ALA A 432 10.40 -19.13 16.65
CA ALA A 432 11.56 -19.88 17.16
C ALA A 432 11.25 -21.36 17.51
N ARG A 433 9.98 -21.68 17.78
CA ARG A 433 9.48 -23.05 18.03
C ARG A 433 8.85 -23.67 16.78
N SER A 434 9.07 -23.07 15.61
CA SER A 434 8.50 -23.47 14.31
C SER A 434 6.96 -23.40 14.21
N ALA A 435 6.32 -22.65 15.11
CA ALA A 435 4.88 -22.36 15.05
C ALA A 435 4.60 -21.13 14.16
N ILE A 436 3.40 -21.09 13.59
CA ILE A 436 2.89 -19.96 12.81
C ILE A 436 2.03 -19.07 13.72
N PRO A 437 2.24 -17.75 13.78
CA PRO A 437 1.36 -16.83 14.50
C PRO A 437 -0.08 -16.89 14.00
N ASP A 438 -1.04 -16.69 14.92
CA ASP A 438 -2.45 -16.56 14.57
C ASP A 438 -2.76 -15.12 14.13
N PRO A 439 -3.16 -14.88 12.88
CA PRO A 439 -3.49 -13.54 12.38
C PRO A 439 -4.68 -12.91 13.12
N ALA A 440 -5.60 -13.70 13.68
CA ALA A 440 -6.74 -13.20 14.46
C ALA A 440 -6.35 -12.75 15.87
N LEU A 441 -5.16 -13.15 16.36
CA LEU A 441 -4.55 -12.65 17.60
C LEU A 441 -3.45 -11.60 17.33
N SER A 442 -3.24 -11.27 16.05
CA SER A 442 -2.27 -10.30 15.57
C SER A 442 -2.98 -9.08 14.95
N GLY A 443 -2.18 -8.16 14.43
CA GLY A 443 -2.61 -7.05 13.57
C GLY A 443 -3.84 -6.26 14.02
N LEU A 444 -4.72 -5.93 13.06
CA LEU A 444 -5.94 -5.16 13.29
C LEU A 444 -6.94 -5.89 14.20
N ALA A 445 -7.04 -7.22 14.13
CA ALA A 445 -7.97 -8.00 14.95
C ALA A 445 -7.73 -7.80 16.46
N ARG A 446 -6.46 -7.87 16.86
CA ARG A 446 -6.00 -7.64 18.23
C ARG A 446 -6.25 -6.19 18.67
N LEU A 447 -5.90 -5.24 17.80
CA LEU A 447 -6.09 -3.79 17.98
C LEU A 447 -7.57 -3.45 18.23
N LEU A 448 -8.50 -3.97 17.42
CA LEU A 448 -9.94 -3.75 17.56
C LEU A 448 -10.60 -4.56 18.71
N SER A 449 -9.81 -5.26 19.53
CA SER A 449 -10.30 -6.14 20.60
C SER A 449 -9.71 -5.85 21.98
N ASP A 450 -8.63 -5.07 22.08
CA ASP A 450 -7.99 -4.77 23.37
C ASP A 450 -8.59 -3.54 24.11
N ASN A 451 -9.48 -2.80 23.45
CA ASN A 451 -10.25 -1.64 23.96
C ASN A 451 -9.41 -0.41 24.34
N ASN A 452 -8.21 -0.26 23.77
CA ASN A 452 -7.42 0.97 23.90
C ASN A 452 -7.59 1.90 22.70
N PRO A 453 -7.35 3.22 22.84
CA PRO A 453 -7.21 4.12 21.69
C PRO A 453 -5.95 3.80 20.89
N HIS A 454 -6.08 3.80 19.56
CA HIS A 454 -5.02 3.43 18.63
C HIS A 454 -4.79 4.50 17.56
N VAL A 455 -3.55 4.61 17.08
CA VAL A 455 -3.15 5.59 16.07
C VAL A 455 -2.71 4.87 14.79
N PHE A 456 -3.30 5.30 13.68
CA PHE A 456 -2.96 4.86 12.33
C PHE A 456 -2.25 6.01 11.62
N VAL A 457 -1.09 5.73 11.02
CA VAL A 457 -0.48 6.61 10.02
C VAL A 457 -1.00 6.17 8.67
N VAL A 458 -1.53 7.11 7.89
CA VAL A 458 -2.11 6.84 6.58
C VAL A 458 -0.99 6.38 5.63
N SER A 459 -1.27 5.33 4.86
CA SER A 459 -0.31 4.61 3.99
C SER A 459 -0.53 4.83 2.49
N SER A 460 -1.73 5.26 2.11
CA SER A 460 -2.17 5.53 0.73
C SER A 460 -3.24 6.63 0.77
N SER A 461 -3.44 7.34 -0.34
CA SER A 461 -4.41 8.43 -0.40
C SER A 461 -5.84 7.92 -0.54
N LEU A 462 -6.73 8.30 0.39
CA LEU A 462 -8.10 7.80 0.49
C LEU A 462 -9.12 8.94 0.45
N ASP A 463 -10.14 8.78 -0.39
CA ASP A 463 -11.35 9.60 -0.39
C ASP A 463 -12.31 9.17 0.73
N VAL A 464 -12.33 9.90 1.84
CA VAL A 464 -13.14 9.62 3.03
C VAL A 464 -14.31 10.60 3.18
N VAL A 465 -15.23 10.33 4.12
CA VAL A 465 -16.36 11.21 4.43
C VAL A 465 -16.22 11.75 5.84
N ALA A 466 -16.22 13.08 5.98
CA ALA A 466 -16.28 13.81 7.24
C ALA A 466 -17.71 14.35 7.45
N GLY A 467 -18.54 13.61 8.19
CA GLY A 467 -19.95 13.94 8.39
C GLY A 467 -20.78 13.86 7.10
N THR A 468 -20.87 14.96 6.35
CA THR A 468 -21.56 15.05 5.05
C THR A 468 -20.66 15.50 3.90
N GLU A 469 -19.38 15.81 4.16
CA GLU A 469 -18.44 16.32 3.17
C GLU A 469 -17.46 15.22 2.74
N GLU A 470 -17.21 15.06 1.44
CA GLU A 470 -16.11 14.22 0.92
C GLU A 470 -14.79 15.01 1.11
N CYS A 471 -13.80 14.42 1.77
CA CYS A 471 -12.45 14.97 1.92
C CYS A 471 -11.40 13.87 1.77
N VAL A 472 -10.12 14.25 1.66
CA VAL A 472 -9.02 13.31 1.40
C VAL A 472 -8.13 13.17 2.62
N VAL A 473 -7.69 11.96 2.95
CA VAL A 473 -6.51 11.73 3.81
C VAL A 473 -5.40 11.10 2.99
N THR A 474 -4.16 11.51 3.19
CA THR A 474 -3.02 11.07 2.36
C THR A 474 -1.81 10.66 3.20
N PRO A 475 -0.80 9.96 2.64
CA PRO A 475 0.26 9.37 3.44
C PRO A 475 0.96 10.38 4.38
N GLY A 476 1.24 9.92 5.59
CA GLY A 476 1.76 10.77 6.67
C GLY A 476 0.72 11.61 7.42
N ASP A 477 -0.55 11.58 7.04
CA ASP A 477 -1.66 11.98 7.93
C ASP A 477 -1.80 10.99 9.09
N VAL A 478 -2.38 11.45 10.19
CA VAL A 478 -2.46 10.68 11.45
C VAL A 478 -3.89 10.63 11.96
N LEU A 479 -4.45 9.43 12.07
CA LEU A 479 -5.82 9.16 12.51
C LEU A 479 -5.83 8.41 13.85
N GLN A 480 -6.74 8.78 14.75
CA GLN A 480 -6.97 8.08 16.01
C GLN A 480 -8.32 7.36 16.00
N LEU A 481 -8.29 6.06 16.30
CA LEU A 481 -9.46 5.28 16.66
C LEU A 481 -9.62 5.38 18.18
N ASP A 482 -10.72 5.99 18.64
CA ASP A 482 -11.03 6.14 20.07
C ASP A 482 -11.68 4.87 20.65
N GLU A 483 -12.57 4.22 19.89
CA GLU A 483 -13.32 3.01 20.27
C GLU A 483 -13.40 2.04 19.07
N ALA A 484 -13.50 0.73 19.34
CA ALA A 484 -13.69 -0.26 18.28
C ALA A 484 -15.09 -0.13 17.62
N PRO A 485 -15.22 -0.31 16.29
CA PRO A 485 -16.50 -0.18 15.61
C PRO A 485 -17.51 -1.27 16.06
N PRO A 486 -18.82 -1.09 15.78
CA PRO A 486 -19.85 -2.10 16.04
C PRO A 486 -19.55 -3.48 15.42
N ALA A 487 -20.18 -4.53 15.95
CA ALA A 487 -19.90 -5.91 15.56
C ALA A 487 -20.21 -6.22 14.08
N ASP A 488 -21.17 -5.50 13.52
CA ASP A 488 -21.72 -5.61 12.16
C ASP A 488 -21.17 -4.55 11.19
N SER A 489 -20.40 -3.56 11.67
CA SER A 489 -19.90 -2.46 10.84
C SER A 489 -18.65 -2.84 10.05
N GLN A 490 -18.66 -2.57 8.73
CA GLN A 490 -17.47 -2.59 7.88
C GLN A 490 -16.63 -1.30 7.95
N VAL A 491 -17.11 -0.29 8.70
CA VAL A 491 -16.55 1.06 8.78
C VAL A 491 -16.25 1.42 10.23
N ALA A 492 -15.10 2.05 10.45
CA ALA A 492 -14.75 2.71 11.69
C ALA A 492 -14.77 4.23 11.51
N TYR A 493 -15.00 4.94 12.61
CA TYR A 493 -14.98 6.41 12.67
C TYR A 493 -13.74 6.85 13.43
N LEU A 494 -12.81 7.54 12.74
CA LEU A 494 -11.54 7.96 13.31
C LEU A 494 -11.43 9.47 13.36
N ARG A 495 -10.72 9.99 14.36
CA ARG A 495 -10.43 11.40 14.55
C ARG A 495 -9.12 11.77 13.86
N VAL A 496 -9.14 12.79 13.00
CA VAL A 496 -7.89 13.33 12.43
C VAL A 496 -7.08 14.04 13.52
N LEU A 497 -5.87 13.56 13.83
CA LEU A 497 -4.96 14.15 14.83
C LEU A 497 -4.01 15.19 14.24
N ALA A 498 -3.48 14.91 13.06
CA ALA A 498 -2.59 15.76 12.27
C ALA A 498 -2.83 15.47 10.78
N SER A 499 -2.82 16.52 9.96
CA SER A 499 -3.03 16.43 8.52
C SER A 499 -2.42 17.64 7.79
N LYS A 500 -2.14 17.44 6.49
CA LYS A 500 -1.48 18.43 5.64
C LYS A 500 -2.50 19.38 4.99
N GLY A 501 -2.03 20.42 4.30
CA GLY A 501 -2.89 21.42 3.68
C GLY A 501 -3.67 20.86 2.49
N GLY A 502 -5.00 20.95 2.54
CA GLY A 502 -5.92 20.40 1.54
C GLY A 502 -6.47 19.02 1.89
N ASP A 503 -5.85 18.32 2.84
CA ASP A 503 -6.34 17.06 3.38
C ASP A 503 -7.40 17.33 4.49
N CYS A 504 -8.10 16.30 4.98
CA CYS A 504 -9.20 16.44 5.94
C CYS A 504 -8.77 17.22 7.21
N ALA A 505 -9.55 18.23 7.62
CA ALA A 505 -9.19 19.12 8.71
C ALA A 505 -9.04 18.40 10.08
N ARG A 506 -8.04 18.79 10.88
CA ARG A 506 -7.81 18.22 12.21
C ARG A 506 -9.06 18.29 13.10
N GLY A 507 -9.33 17.21 13.82
CA GLY A 507 -10.46 17.08 14.74
C GLY A 507 -11.73 16.53 14.07
N SER A 508 -11.80 16.53 12.74
CA SER A 508 -12.86 15.87 11.97
C SER A 508 -12.95 14.38 12.31
N ILE A 509 -14.16 13.85 12.28
CA ILE A 509 -14.42 12.41 12.37
C ILE A 509 -14.63 11.88 10.95
N VAL A 510 -13.72 11.05 10.47
CA VAL A 510 -13.72 10.46 9.12
C VAL A 510 -14.15 8.99 9.17
N ALA A 511 -14.98 8.60 8.20
CA ALA A 511 -15.35 7.20 7.96
C ALA A 511 -14.26 6.49 7.13
N VAL A 512 -13.71 5.39 7.65
CA VAL A 512 -12.65 4.58 7.00
C VAL A 512 -13.05 3.09 7.07
N SER A 513 -12.79 2.31 6.02
CA SER A 513 -13.18 0.88 6.03
C SER A 513 -12.22 0.03 6.87
N LEU A 514 -12.71 -1.12 7.36
CA LEU A 514 -11.88 -2.14 8.01
C LEU A 514 -10.76 -2.68 7.10
N GLN A 515 -10.95 -2.63 5.78
CA GLN A 515 -9.93 -3.04 4.81
C GLN A 515 -8.81 -1.99 4.71
N ASP A 516 -9.15 -0.70 4.64
CA ASP A 516 -8.17 0.39 4.62
C ASP A 516 -7.36 0.42 5.93
N LEU A 517 -8.02 0.25 7.08
CA LEU A 517 -7.34 0.13 8.37
C LEU A 517 -6.41 -1.09 8.43
N GLN A 518 -6.77 -2.20 7.77
CA GLN A 518 -5.90 -3.38 7.71
C GLN A 518 -4.67 -3.10 6.83
N GLU A 519 -4.80 -2.40 5.71
CA GLU A 519 -3.64 -2.04 4.87
C GLU A 519 -2.76 -0.95 5.54
N MET A 520 -3.34 0.03 6.26
CA MET A 520 -2.55 0.95 7.11
C MET A 520 -1.77 0.19 8.19
N GLN A 521 -2.41 -0.78 8.86
CA GLN A 521 -1.78 -1.59 9.90
C GLN A 521 -0.72 -2.54 9.32
N ASN A 522 -0.95 -3.10 8.13
CA ASN A 522 0.04 -3.85 7.37
C ASN A 522 1.25 -2.97 7.05
N HIS A 523 1.03 -1.81 6.45
CA HIS A 523 2.07 -0.88 6.04
C HIS A 523 2.94 -0.44 7.23
N MET A 524 2.33 -0.11 8.39
CA MET A 524 3.08 0.16 9.62
C MET A 524 4.02 -1.00 9.98
N ARG A 525 3.54 -2.26 9.96
CA ARG A 525 4.40 -3.41 10.26
C ARG A 525 5.48 -3.63 9.18
N GLU A 526 5.17 -3.47 7.91
CA GLU A 526 6.11 -3.60 6.81
C GLU A 526 7.23 -2.56 6.84
N VAL A 527 6.92 -1.34 7.30
CA VAL A 527 7.90 -0.25 7.46
C VAL A 527 8.69 -0.38 8.77
N ILE A 528 8.08 -0.93 9.83
CA ILE A 528 8.81 -1.36 11.04
C ILE A 528 9.84 -2.45 10.68
N ASP A 529 9.44 -3.52 9.97
CA ASP A 529 10.32 -4.59 9.49
C ASP A 529 11.53 -4.06 8.70
N GLN A 530 11.30 -3.16 7.74
CA GLN A 530 12.38 -2.46 7.03
C GLN A 530 13.29 -1.68 7.98
N GLY A 531 12.70 -0.93 8.91
CA GLY A 531 13.43 -0.20 9.95
C GLY A 531 14.23 -1.09 10.90
N LEU A 532 13.80 -2.33 11.15
CA LEU A 532 14.56 -3.32 11.95
C LEU A 532 15.81 -3.81 11.22
N VAL A 533 15.72 -4.03 9.91
CA VAL A 533 16.87 -4.35 9.05
C VAL A 533 17.86 -3.18 9.05
N ASP A 534 17.37 -1.95 8.84
CA ASP A 534 18.20 -0.75 8.84
C ASP A 534 18.86 -0.51 10.21
N LEU A 535 18.11 -0.52 11.32
CA LEU A 535 18.65 -0.37 12.69
C LEU A 535 19.72 -1.41 12.99
N ARG A 536 19.49 -2.68 12.64
CA ARG A 536 20.46 -3.75 12.87
C ARG A 536 21.73 -3.56 12.05
N SER A 537 21.63 -3.08 10.81
CA SER A 537 22.80 -2.84 9.96
C SER A 537 23.64 -1.64 10.43
N ARG A 538 22.99 -0.62 11.02
CA ARG A 538 23.61 0.64 11.46
C ARG A 538 23.91 0.70 12.97
N GLN A 539 23.67 -0.37 13.72
CA GLN A 539 24.00 -0.42 15.16
C GLN A 539 25.49 -0.07 15.41
N GLY A 540 25.75 0.76 16.41
CA GLY A 540 27.08 1.28 16.70
C GLY A 540 27.61 2.32 15.70
N GLN A 541 26.79 2.81 14.76
CA GLN A 541 27.18 3.77 13.72
C GLN A 541 26.26 5.00 13.73
N ALA A 542 26.77 6.14 13.25
CA ALA A 542 26.01 7.39 13.06
C ALA A 542 25.18 7.85 14.29
N GLY A 543 25.66 7.51 15.50
CA GLY A 543 25.01 7.83 16.78
C GLY A 543 24.12 6.70 17.34
N ILE A 544 23.66 5.73 16.54
CA ILE A 544 22.88 4.59 17.01
C ILE A 544 23.75 3.75 17.96
N PRO A 545 23.27 3.41 19.19
CA PRO A 545 24.05 2.61 20.12
C PRO A 545 24.46 1.25 19.55
N ALA A 546 25.57 0.70 20.05
CA ALA A 546 25.93 -0.68 19.76
C ALA A 546 24.89 -1.63 20.37
N ALA A 547 24.44 -2.61 19.58
CA ALA A 547 23.59 -3.69 20.06
C ALA A 547 24.45 -4.75 20.78
N PRO A 548 23.97 -5.38 21.87
CA PRO A 548 24.68 -6.48 22.50
C PRO A 548 25.00 -7.58 21.48
N PRO A 549 26.22 -8.17 21.45
CA PRO A 549 26.57 -9.15 20.41
C PRO A 549 25.63 -10.36 20.30
N ALA A 550 24.90 -10.69 21.37
CA ALA A 550 23.87 -11.72 21.38
C ALA A 550 22.59 -11.33 20.59
N ALA A 551 22.25 -10.05 20.49
CA ALA A 551 21.15 -9.54 19.66
C ALA A 551 21.43 -9.63 18.16
N LEU A 552 22.71 -9.75 17.79
CA LEU A 552 23.17 -9.87 16.40
C LEU A 552 23.39 -11.33 15.96
N ARG A 553 23.15 -12.31 16.85
CA ARG A 553 23.29 -13.74 16.53
C ARG A 553 22.08 -14.25 15.74
N GLY A 554 22.26 -14.35 14.42
CA GLY A 554 21.31 -14.99 13.51
C GLY A 554 20.01 -14.20 13.25
N GLN A 555 19.14 -14.80 12.47
CA GLN A 555 17.76 -14.36 12.19
C GLN A 555 16.87 -15.60 12.35
N ILE A 556 15.64 -15.40 12.79
CA ILE A 556 14.68 -16.49 12.97
C ILE A 556 13.78 -16.50 11.73
N GLN A 557 14.04 -17.42 10.82
CA GLN A 557 13.30 -17.53 9.56
C GLN A 557 11.88 -18.06 9.83
N ALA A 558 10.88 -17.47 9.19
CA ALA A 558 9.49 -17.88 9.34
C ALA A 558 9.24 -19.29 8.74
N PRO A 559 8.50 -20.18 9.44
CA PRO A 559 8.33 -21.59 9.07
C PRO A 559 7.60 -21.87 7.74
N TYR A 560 7.09 -20.83 7.09
CA TYR A 560 6.41 -20.87 5.79
C TYR A 560 7.22 -20.29 4.63
N ALA A 561 8.35 -19.61 4.90
CA ALA A 561 9.10 -18.88 3.88
C ALA A 561 9.64 -19.79 2.76
N ASP A 562 10.07 -21.00 3.10
CA ASP A 562 10.61 -21.99 2.14
C ASP A 562 9.52 -22.61 1.23
N ALA A 563 8.24 -22.38 1.54
CA ALA A 563 7.09 -22.82 0.75
C ALA A 563 6.51 -21.71 -0.15
N ALA A 564 7.11 -20.52 -0.14
CA ALA A 564 6.70 -19.38 -0.95
C ALA A 564 6.90 -19.66 -2.46
N PRO A 565 5.90 -19.38 -3.33
CA PRO A 565 6.09 -19.46 -4.78
C PRO A 565 7.14 -18.44 -5.27
N PRO A 566 7.93 -18.78 -6.31
CA PRO A 566 8.87 -17.83 -6.88
C PRO A 566 8.16 -16.61 -7.51
N PRO A 567 8.84 -15.45 -7.60
CA PRO A 567 8.39 -14.32 -8.39
C PRO A 567 8.01 -14.71 -9.83
N ASP A 568 7.08 -13.96 -10.44
CA ASP A 568 6.83 -14.12 -11.87
C ASP A 568 8.05 -13.61 -12.68
N PRO A 569 8.66 -14.44 -13.56
CA PRO A 569 9.79 -14.01 -14.38
C PRO A 569 9.42 -12.91 -15.38
N ASN A 570 8.13 -12.84 -15.77
CA ASN A 570 7.60 -11.87 -16.73
C ASN A 570 6.72 -10.81 -16.05
N GLY A 571 6.86 -10.62 -14.73
CA GLY A 571 5.92 -9.82 -13.94
C GLY A 571 5.77 -8.36 -14.40
N VAL A 572 6.85 -7.75 -14.87
CA VAL A 572 6.84 -6.37 -15.42
C VAL A 572 5.99 -6.29 -16.70
N ASP A 573 6.06 -7.30 -17.57
CA ASP A 573 5.24 -7.38 -18.79
C ASP A 573 3.77 -7.63 -18.44
N VAL A 574 3.50 -8.51 -17.46
CA VAL A 574 2.16 -8.80 -16.96
C VAL A 574 1.49 -7.55 -16.38
N LEU A 575 2.23 -6.74 -15.62
CA LEU A 575 1.77 -5.45 -15.09
C LEU A 575 1.53 -4.44 -16.23
N SER A 576 2.50 -4.28 -17.14
CA SER A 576 2.42 -3.37 -18.29
C SER A 576 1.31 -3.71 -19.30
N GLN A 577 0.93 -4.99 -19.39
CA GLN A 577 -0.19 -5.44 -20.23
C GLN A 577 -1.53 -5.21 -19.52
N THR A 578 -1.59 -5.50 -18.22
CA THR A 578 -2.80 -5.27 -17.40
C THR A 578 -3.17 -3.78 -17.37
N GLU A 579 -2.18 -2.89 -17.25
CA GLU A 579 -2.34 -1.43 -17.36
C GLU A 579 -3.05 -1.00 -18.66
N LYS A 580 -2.56 -1.44 -19.81
CA LYS A 580 -3.13 -1.13 -21.14
C LYS A 580 -4.56 -1.64 -21.29
N GLU A 581 -4.82 -2.85 -20.82
CA GLU A 581 -6.14 -3.48 -20.86
C GLU A 581 -7.13 -2.75 -19.93
N GLY A 582 -6.67 -2.26 -18.78
CA GLY A 582 -7.41 -1.40 -17.88
C GLY A 582 -7.86 -0.10 -18.53
N GLY A 583 -6.93 0.65 -19.14
CA GLY A 583 -7.25 1.91 -19.82
C GLY A 583 -8.23 1.74 -20.99
N ILE A 584 -8.11 0.64 -21.75
CA ILE A 584 -9.06 0.30 -22.82
C ILE A 584 -10.45 -0.04 -22.25
N ALA A 585 -10.51 -0.80 -21.16
CA ALA A 585 -11.78 -1.16 -20.50
C ALA A 585 -12.45 0.07 -19.86
N GLU A 586 -11.68 0.94 -19.23
CA GLU A 586 -12.15 2.20 -18.66
C GLU A 586 -12.81 3.10 -19.72
N GLN A 587 -12.11 3.37 -20.83
CA GLN A 587 -12.64 4.19 -21.90
C GLN A 587 -13.96 3.62 -22.46
N GLN A 588 -14.06 2.29 -22.63
CA GLN A 588 -15.28 1.64 -23.12
C GLN A 588 -16.50 1.75 -22.18
N VAL A 589 -16.29 1.87 -20.86
CA VAL A 589 -17.37 2.12 -19.90
C VAL A 589 -17.71 3.62 -19.86
N LEU A 590 -16.71 4.50 -19.89
CA LEU A 590 -16.92 5.95 -19.88
C LEU A 590 -17.60 6.48 -21.16
N ASP A 591 -17.28 5.91 -22.34
CA ASP A 591 -17.96 6.17 -23.62
C ASP A 591 -19.43 5.67 -23.63
N GLN A 592 -19.79 4.75 -22.72
CA GLN A 592 -21.18 4.34 -22.52
C GLN A 592 -21.89 5.17 -21.44
N ALA A 593 -21.15 5.71 -20.47
CA ALA A 593 -21.64 6.57 -19.40
C ALA A 593 -22.00 7.99 -19.86
N PHE A 594 -21.37 8.48 -20.93
CA PHE A 594 -21.57 9.84 -21.41
C PHE A 594 -21.71 9.87 -22.93
N GLN A 595 -22.64 10.68 -23.43
CA GLN A 595 -22.67 10.95 -24.87
C GLN A 595 -21.62 12.02 -25.23
N PRO A 596 -20.97 11.92 -26.40
CA PRO A 596 -20.29 13.08 -26.97
C PRO A 596 -21.32 14.21 -27.16
N PRO A 597 -20.94 15.47 -26.91
CA PRO A 597 -21.90 16.59 -26.91
C PRO A 597 -22.59 16.73 -28.28
N GLU A 598 -23.92 16.93 -28.26
CA GLU A 598 -24.73 17.10 -29.47
C GLU A 598 -24.22 18.32 -30.27
N GLY A 599 -23.66 18.04 -31.43
CA GLY A 599 -22.88 18.98 -32.24
C GLY A 599 -21.64 18.34 -32.86
N ALA A 600 -21.01 17.38 -32.19
CA ALA A 600 -19.82 16.66 -32.69
C ALA A 600 -20.11 15.65 -33.84
N ALA A 601 -21.36 15.54 -34.29
CA ALA A 601 -21.84 14.50 -35.19
C ALA A 601 -21.52 14.76 -36.69
N LYS A 602 -20.27 15.07 -37.06
CA LYS A 602 -19.85 15.06 -38.49
C LYS A 602 -18.38 14.86 -38.89
N THR A 603 -17.52 14.27 -38.05
CA THR A 603 -16.26 13.65 -38.52
C THR A 603 -15.81 12.50 -37.62
N MET A 604 -16.26 11.27 -37.92
CA MET A 604 -15.70 10.07 -37.29
C MET A 604 -14.41 9.69 -38.03
N VAL A 605 -13.28 10.21 -37.56
CA VAL A 605 -11.93 9.79 -37.99
C VAL A 605 -11.49 8.62 -37.10
N PRO A 606 -10.97 7.50 -37.64
CA PRO A 606 -10.43 6.41 -36.82
C PRO A 606 -9.21 6.88 -36.00
N PRO A 607 -8.82 6.16 -34.92
CA PRO A 607 -7.72 6.58 -34.04
C PRO A 607 -6.45 6.94 -34.82
N GLY A 608 -6.14 8.24 -34.82
CA GLY A 608 -5.21 8.83 -35.77
C GLY A 608 -3.75 8.60 -35.39
N SER A 609 -2.97 8.04 -36.32
CA SER A 609 -1.52 8.17 -36.28
C SER A 609 -1.15 9.57 -36.79
N ILE A 610 -0.46 10.37 -35.98
CA ILE A 610 0.08 11.66 -36.43
C ILE A 610 1.21 11.39 -37.44
N ARG A 611 1.21 12.15 -38.53
CA ARG A 611 2.15 12.00 -39.66
C ARG A 611 2.75 13.34 -40.03
N LEU A 612 4.02 13.30 -40.41
CA LEU A 612 4.71 14.47 -40.99
C LEU A 612 3.91 14.99 -42.20
N GLY A 613 3.75 16.31 -42.28
CA GLY A 613 3.01 16.99 -43.34
C GLY A 613 1.51 17.24 -43.10
N GLN A 614 0.90 16.66 -42.06
CA GLN A 614 -0.48 16.99 -41.64
C GLN A 614 -0.60 18.46 -41.21
N ASN A 615 -1.81 19.03 -41.28
CA ASN A 615 -2.07 20.42 -40.85
C ASN A 615 -2.52 20.51 -39.37
N VAL A 616 -2.57 21.74 -38.84
CA VAL A 616 -2.97 22.01 -37.45
C VAL A 616 -4.37 21.48 -37.12
N ASP A 617 -5.34 21.68 -38.02
CA ASP A 617 -6.73 21.28 -37.79
C ASP A 617 -6.89 19.75 -37.78
N GLU A 618 -6.17 19.05 -38.67
CA GLU A 618 -6.09 17.58 -38.70
C GLU A 618 -5.53 17.00 -37.39
N VAL A 619 -4.44 17.58 -36.86
CA VAL A 619 -3.86 17.14 -35.59
C VAL A 619 -4.79 17.46 -34.41
N THR A 620 -5.41 18.64 -34.41
CA THR A 620 -6.36 19.06 -33.37
C THR A 620 -7.63 18.22 -33.38
N ALA A 621 -8.06 17.74 -34.56
CA ALA A 621 -9.16 16.79 -34.69
C ALA A 621 -8.82 15.36 -34.21
N ILE A 622 -7.53 15.00 -34.15
CA ILE A 622 -7.05 13.68 -33.68
C ILE A 622 -6.72 13.70 -32.18
N LEU A 623 -6.09 14.75 -31.68
CA LEU A 623 -5.58 14.86 -30.30
C LEU A 623 -6.44 15.73 -29.38
N GLY A 624 -7.47 16.39 -29.90
CA GLY A 624 -8.20 17.46 -29.22
C GLY A 624 -7.42 18.76 -29.17
N ALA A 625 -7.80 19.68 -28.28
CA ALA A 625 -7.09 20.94 -28.10
C ALA A 625 -5.74 20.75 -27.39
N PRO A 626 -4.68 21.48 -27.79
CA PRO A 626 -3.40 21.48 -27.07
C PRO A 626 -3.54 22.09 -25.67
N ARG A 627 -2.73 21.63 -24.72
CA ARG A 627 -2.61 22.24 -23.38
C ARG A 627 -1.84 23.56 -23.43
N VAL A 628 -0.82 23.64 -24.30
CA VAL A 628 0.00 24.85 -24.50
C VAL A 628 0.31 24.99 -25.99
N VAL A 629 0.16 26.19 -26.52
CA VAL A 629 0.67 26.59 -27.85
C VAL A 629 1.80 27.58 -27.67
N VAL A 630 2.97 27.27 -28.20
CA VAL A 630 4.11 28.19 -28.30
C VAL A 630 4.23 28.62 -29.76
N ASP A 631 3.81 29.85 -30.05
CA ASP A 631 3.90 30.44 -31.38
C ASP A 631 5.24 31.18 -31.58
N LEU A 632 5.97 30.81 -32.63
CA LEU A 632 7.23 31.41 -33.07
C LEU A 632 7.10 31.89 -34.55
N GLY A 633 5.89 32.24 -34.98
CA GLY A 633 5.56 32.71 -36.32
C GLY A 633 5.51 31.57 -37.33
N VAL A 634 6.56 31.42 -38.14
CA VAL A 634 6.64 30.34 -39.15
C VAL A 634 6.77 28.94 -38.53
N LYS A 635 7.02 28.85 -37.23
CA LYS A 635 7.08 27.60 -36.45
C LYS A 635 6.14 27.72 -35.26
N GLN A 636 5.36 26.68 -34.99
CA GLN A 636 4.51 26.60 -33.79
C GLN A 636 4.73 25.25 -33.09
N ILE A 637 4.59 25.20 -31.77
CA ILE A 637 4.75 23.96 -30.98
C ILE A 637 3.51 23.78 -30.11
N TYR A 638 2.83 22.65 -30.28
CA TYR A 638 1.58 22.28 -29.61
C TYR A 638 1.90 21.15 -28.63
N VAL A 639 1.68 21.40 -27.33
CA VAL A 639 1.96 20.46 -26.26
C VAL A 639 0.67 19.80 -25.80
N TYR A 640 0.65 18.47 -25.83
CA TYR A 640 -0.42 17.60 -25.38
C TYR A 640 0.04 16.78 -24.15
N THR A 641 -0.84 15.98 -23.57
CA THR A 641 -0.45 15.09 -22.45
C THR A 641 0.50 14.00 -22.97
N GLY A 642 1.79 14.09 -22.65
CA GLY A 642 2.80 13.11 -23.06
C GLY A 642 3.17 13.11 -24.55
N LEU A 643 2.91 14.20 -25.27
CA LEU A 643 3.24 14.35 -26.70
C LEU A 643 3.42 15.82 -27.08
N LYS A 644 4.39 16.12 -27.95
CA LYS A 644 4.71 17.47 -28.44
C LYS A 644 4.76 17.48 -29.97
N VAL A 645 3.83 18.18 -30.60
CA VAL A 645 3.76 18.30 -32.07
C VAL A 645 4.35 19.64 -32.48
N THR A 646 5.35 19.61 -33.37
CA THR A 646 5.98 20.80 -33.94
C THR A 646 5.49 21.01 -35.37
N PHE A 647 4.95 22.19 -35.64
CA PHE A 647 4.55 22.63 -36.98
C PHE A 647 5.55 23.64 -37.53
N THR A 648 5.80 23.57 -38.85
CA THR A 648 6.45 24.64 -39.61
C THR A 648 5.57 24.98 -40.81
N SER A 649 5.31 26.26 -41.06
CA SER A 649 4.37 26.74 -42.10
C SER A 649 3.00 26.04 -42.05
N GLY A 650 2.47 25.85 -40.85
CA GLY A 650 1.17 25.21 -40.59
C GLY A 650 1.14 23.68 -40.76
N LYS A 651 2.28 23.01 -40.99
CA LYS A 651 2.36 21.55 -41.20
C LYS A 651 3.29 20.86 -40.22
N VAL A 652 2.94 19.65 -39.77
CA VAL A 652 3.73 18.83 -38.85
C VAL A 652 5.12 18.56 -39.44
N THR A 653 6.16 18.96 -38.72
CA THR A 653 7.57 18.74 -39.06
C THR A 653 8.35 17.95 -38.02
N ASN A 654 7.86 17.87 -36.78
CA ASN A 654 8.35 16.91 -35.79
C ASN A 654 7.25 16.47 -34.81
N VAL A 655 7.40 15.28 -34.22
CA VAL A 655 6.56 14.76 -33.14
C VAL A 655 7.51 14.13 -32.12
N GLU A 656 7.47 14.62 -30.88
CA GLU A 656 8.36 14.28 -29.75
C GLU A 656 7.56 13.82 -28.53
#